data_AF-A0A3D9I3J5-F1
#
_entry.id   AF-A0A3D9I3J5-F1
#
_cell.length_a   1.000
_cell.length_b   1.000
_cell.length_c   1.000
_cell.angle_alpha   90.00
_cell.angle_beta   90.00
_cell.angle_gamma   90.00
#
_symmetry.space_group_name_H-M   'P 1'
#
loop_
_entity.id
_entity.type
_entity.pdbx_description
1 polymer ?
#
loop_
_entity_poly.entity_id
_entity_poly.type
_entity_poly.pdbx_seq_one_letter_code
_entity_poly.pdbx_strand_id
1 'polypeptide(L)'
;MNLSKRFVFGRMLSLSIVLLFIAAAVSGCINTKGELQFEIDGHTLQADERLYLRLQDGSTPLTSDNQAGQASFSIMNPDYKRMIGGFVHDSATGISWVPRFEYEDVYNSSKVYLSEIAESKPRAKPIAAIQAGRPVADPNRTGFVSVTYAVYGNNREPVDDRTEIYIEASEQVTFYDNEPRHNSQTQSRAMSSFTDKGLVTFTMMSSLIDSNDPDLSAIPIALYSGPTPVPIVTGGHAELSALSLSTGALFPEFDPSITSYVADVAYGVSSLSVTASVYDVHALLTVNGTEVSSGQASEAIGLNVGSNPIRIDVTPLTGEVQTYTVTVRRGAAASSSNGGGSGAASHDDGPLSSTNGRLTLPVGRAGLLSLGEAVRVSVPAGAAERELILVIEEVLDTGKLLFDKERLLSSIFEITKNVPENFKRPVTLKLAYDSARLAEGQKPVVFYYDEASAQWVEIGGAAADGLLSVQVDHFTKFAVFAVGSEQKPAEPKFSDIGGHWAEDAILEATGKGLVSGYANGSFRPNAPVSRAEFAVMLMNALGMPADEAAESGFTDVAGIGEWARKGVAQASQAGIVSGYADGSFRPNANVSRAEIAVMLARASRLSLPEGSPTSFADDRDIPAWAKAAAEELNRLELMKGRGGSFFRPKESATRAEAATVMLRFASYRIFANP
;
A
#
# COMPACT_ATOMS: atom_id res chain seq x y z
N MET A 1 -12.09 -25.33 -98.64
CA MET A 1 -10.76 -25.31 -99.27
C MET A 1 -9.71 -25.09 -98.19
N ASN A 2 -8.83 -26.08 -98.02
CA ASN A 2 -7.52 -26.17 -97.32
C ASN A 2 -7.31 -25.42 -95.97
N LEU A 3 -7.27 -26.09 -94.80
CA LEU A 3 -6.23 -26.96 -94.18
C LEU A 3 -4.90 -26.30 -93.72
N SER A 4 -4.70 -26.32 -92.39
CA SER A 4 -3.46 -26.72 -91.66
C SER A 4 -2.22 -25.78 -91.73
N LYS A 5 -1.28 -25.64 -90.78
CA LYS A 5 -0.82 -26.44 -89.62
C LYS A 5 0.32 -25.63 -88.91
N ARG A 6 0.28 -25.54 -87.57
CA ARG A 6 1.31 -25.91 -86.55
C ARG A 6 2.69 -25.20 -86.38
N PHE A 7 3.10 -25.19 -85.09
CA PHE A 7 4.43 -25.00 -84.40
C PHE A 7 4.97 -23.55 -84.28
N VAL A 8 5.27 -22.90 -83.13
CA VAL A 8 5.75 -23.17 -81.73
C VAL A 8 7.29 -23.06 -81.52
N PHE A 9 7.67 -22.28 -80.46
CA PHE A 9 8.97 -22.09 -79.75
C PHE A 9 10.10 -21.35 -80.52
N GLY A 10 10.92 -20.45 -79.96
CA GLY A 10 11.08 -19.86 -78.62
C GLY A 10 12.54 -19.36 -78.41
N ARG A 11 12.73 -18.27 -77.61
CA ARG A 11 13.94 -17.83 -76.82
C ARG A 11 15.27 -17.55 -77.59
N MET A 12 16.23 -16.69 -77.21
CA MET A 12 16.59 -15.87 -76.03
C MET A 12 17.80 -14.93 -76.39
N LEU A 13 18.21 -14.04 -75.45
CA LEU A 13 19.41 -13.16 -75.36
C LEU A 13 19.36 -11.80 -76.10
N SER A 14 19.95 -10.69 -75.65
CA SER A 14 20.51 -10.15 -74.39
C SER A 14 21.21 -8.84 -74.80
N LEU A 15 21.06 -7.71 -74.08
CA LEU A 15 22.15 -6.75 -73.81
C LEU A 15 21.73 -5.58 -72.91
N SER A 16 22.67 -5.16 -72.06
CA SER A 16 22.59 -4.15 -71.00
C SER A 16 23.03 -2.74 -71.43
N ILE A 17 22.77 -1.75 -70.54
CA ILE A 17 23.47 -0.46 -70.27
C ILE A 17 22.70 0.84 -70.59
N VAL A 18 22.05 1.36 -69.54
CA VAL A 18 22.11 2.73 -68.93
C VAL A 18 22.38 3.94 -69.84
N LEU A 19 21.42 4.88 -69.88
CA LEU A 19 21.70 6.32 -69.93
C LEU A 19 20.59 7.16 -69.23
N LEU A 20 21.03 8.31 -68.71
CA LEU A 20 20.50 9.26 -67.72
C LEU A 20 19.10 9.90 -67.94
N PHE A 21 18.52 10.32 -66.80
CA PHE A 21 17.43 11.28 -66.55
C PHE A 21 17.51 12.61 -67.35
N ILE A 22 16.35 13.20 -67.69
CA ILE A 22 15.86 14.54 -67.23
C ILE A 22 14.44 14.84 -67.77
N ALA A 23 13.54 15.09 -66.81
CA ALA A 23 12.42 16.05 -66.73
C ALA A 23 11.29 16.17 -67.80
N ALA A 24 10.08 15.92 -67.27
CA ALA A 24 8.90 16.79 -67.25
C ALA A 24 7.80 16.67 -68.33
N ALA A 25 6.69 16.11 -67.83
CA ALA A 25 5.31 16.60 -67.91
C ALA A 25 4.54 16.51 -69.23
N VAL A 26 3.64 15.51 -69.32
CA VAL A 26 2.28 15.70 -69.84
C VAL A 26 1.28 14.90 -68.99
N SER A 27 0.65 15.62 -68.07
CA SER A 27 -0.77 15.56 -67.70
C SER A 27 -1.52 14.23 -67.82
N GLY A 28 -1.59 13.52 -66.70
CA GLY A 28 -2.73 12.70 -66.32
C GLY A 28 -2.96 12.93 -64.83
N CYS A 29 -3.85 13.88 -64.50
CA CYS A 29 -4.28 14.12 -63.13
C CYS A 29 -4.99 12.86 -62.61
N ILE A 30 -4.24 11.91 -62.06
CA ILE A 30 -4.81 11.05 -61.03
C ILE A 30 -4.73 11.90 -59.76
N ASN A 31 -5.84 12.57 -59.45
CA ASN A 31 -6.09 13.00 -58.09
C ASN A 31 -6.13 11.70 -57.26
N THR A 32 -5.01 11.31 -56.64
CA THR A 32 -4.99 10.24 -55.64
C THR A 32 -5.64 10.79 -54.38
N LYS A 33 -6.98 10.89 -54.41
CA LYS A 33 -7.75 11.30 -53.25
C LYS A 33 -7.44 10.36 -52.10
N GLY A 34 -6.88 10.89 -51.00
CA GLY A 34 -6.54 10.13 -49.81
C GLY A 34 -5.11 9.57 -49.78
N GLU A 35 -4.12 10.18 -50.44
CA GLU A 35 -2.69 9.87 -50.27
C GLU A 35 -1.99 11.00 -49.49
N LEU A 36 -1.25 10.64 -48.43
CA LEU A 36 -0.42 11.52 -47.62
C LEU A 36 1.06 11.29 -47.96
N GLN A 37 1.74 12.31 -48.43
CA GLN A 37 3.17 12.32 -48.69
C GLN A 37 3.93 12.71 -47.42
N PHE A 38 5.00 12.01 -47.13
CA PHE A 38 5.91 12.24 -46.02
C PHE A 38 7.25 12.69 -46.56
N GLU A 39 7.84 13.69 -45.94
CA GLU A 39 9.20 14.16 -46.21
C GLU A 39 9.98 14.15 -44.89
N ILE A 40 11.09 13.41 -44.85
CA ILE A 40 11.95 13.32 -43.67
C ILE A 40 13.15 14.25 -43.90
N ASP A 41 13.28 15.25 -43.03
CA ASP A 41 14.41 16.18 -43.04
C ASP A 41 15.60 15.61 -42.25
N GLY A 42 16.77 15.55 -42.88
CA GLY A 42 18.04 15.22 -42.23
C GLY A 42 18.22 13.80 -41.65
N HIS A 43 17.20 12.93 -41.70
CA HIS A 43 17.21 11.62 -41.06
C HIS A 43 16.65 10.51 -41.96
N THR A 44 16.93 9.24 -41.64
CA THR A 44 16.32 8.08 -42.29
C THR A 44 15.91 7.03 -41.27
N LEU A 45 14.78 6.36 -41.52
CA LEU A 45 14.35 5.22 -40.71
C LEU A 45 15.31 4.03 -40.91
N GLN A 46 15.58 3.31 -39.83
CA GLN A 46 16.33 2.06 -39.86
C GLN A 46 15.46 0.90 -40.38
N ALA A 47 16.10 -0.23 -40.71
CA ALA A 47 15.42 -1.39 -41.32
C ALA A 47 14.35 -2.04 -40.43
N ASP A 48 14.48 -1.90 -39.11
CA ASP A 48 13.61 -2.40 -38.04
C ASP A 48 12.58 -1.36 -37.55
N GLU A 49 12.70 -0.12 -38.02
CA GLU A 49 11.83 1.00 -37.64
C GLU A 49 10.66 1.17 -38.60
N ARG A 50 9.49 1.44 -38.04
CA ARG A 50 8.27 1.72 -38.80
C ARG A 50 7.62 2.97 -38.23
N LEU A 51 7.23 3.89 -39.11
CA LEU A 51 6.38 5.02 -38.72
C LEU A 51 4.94 4.53 -38.56
N TYR A 52 4.15 5.16 -37.71
CA TYR A 52 2.72 4.93 -37.56
C TYR A 52 2.02 6.28 -37.43
N LEU A 53 0.80 6.34 -37.98
CA LEU A 53 -0.10 7.48 -37.82
C LEU A 53 -1.25 7.10 -36.90
N ARG A 54 -1.66 8.05 -36.05
CA ARG A 54 -2.88 7.96 -35.24
C ARG A 54 -3.95 8.81 -35.92
N LEU A 55 -5.10 8.21 -36.24
CA LEU A 55 -6.25 8.90 -36.83
C LEU A 55 -7.34 9.21 -35.80
N GLN A 56 -8.21 10.17 -36.11
CA GLN A 56 -9.27 10.68 -35.22
C GLN A 56 -10.25 9.62 -34.71
N ASP A 57 -10.45 8.51 -35.43
CA ASP A 57 -11.31 7.40 -35.01
C ASP A 57 -10.59 6.37 -34.12
N GLY A 58 -9.35 6.67 -33.72
CA GLY A 58 -8.48 5.78 -32.96
C GLY A 58 -7.79 4.70 -33.80
N SER A 59 -8.05 4.63 -35.11
CA SER A 59 -7.37 3.66 -35.96
C SER A 59 -5.90 4.01 -36.18
N THR A 60 -5.06 2.99 -36.24
CA THR A 60 -3.66 3.03 -36.66
C THR A 60 -3.53 2.36 -38.02
N PRO A 61 -3.95 3.00 -39.13
CA PRO A 61 -3.70 2.40 -40.43
C PRO A 61 -2.19 2.24 -40.63
N LEU A 62 -1.81 1.02 -41.03
CA LEU A 62 -0.42 0.65 -41.31
C LEU A 62 0.22 1.60 -42.32
N THR A 63 1.48 1.97 -42.06
CA THR A 63 2.36 2.50 -43.09
C THR A 63 2.91 1.33 -43.91
N SER A 64 3.06 1.51 -45.21
CA SER A 64 3.50 0.50 -46.17
C SER A 64 4.81 -0.19 -45.80
N ASP A 65 4.93 -1.46 -46.20
CA ASP A 65 6.11 -2.28 -45.94
C ASP A 65 7.33 -1.71 -46.69
N ASN A 66 8.25 -1.14 -45.90
CA ASN A 66 9.63 -0.76 -46.23
C ASN A 66 9.88 0.74 -46.54
N GLN A 67 10.08 1.52 -45.47
CA GLN A 67 10.47 2.94 -45.48
C GLN A 67 11.94 3.20 -45.13
N ALA A 68 12.70 2.13 -44.90
CA ALA A 68 14.08 2.24 -44.47
C ALA A 68 14.94 2.95 -45.53
N GLY A 69 15.68 3.97 -45.10
CA GLY A 69 16.55 4.75 -46.00
C GLY A 69 15.83 5.69 -46.97
N GLN A 70 14.50 5.81 -46.93
CA GLN A 70 13.77 6.74 -47.81
C GLN A 70 13.69 8.15 -47.16
N ALA A 71 13.99 9.18 -47.95
CA ALA A 71 13.82 10.58 -47.53
C ALA A 71 12.38 11.10 -47.75
N SER A 72 11.58 10.39 -48.54
CA SER A 72 10.16 10.70 -48.73
C SER A 72 9.39 9.45 -49.17
N PHE A 73 8.11 9.38 -48.81
CA PHE A 73 7.21 8.26 -49.16
C PHE A 73 5.73 8.65 -49.03
N SER A 74 4.81 7.76 -49.42
CA SER A 74 3.37 8.00 -49.33
C SER A 74 2.63 6.96 -48.49
N ILE A 75 1.60 7.40 -47.76
CA ILE A 75 0.67 6.56 -47.01
C ILE A 75 -0.77 6.83 -47.48
N MET A 76 -1.58 5.78 -47.56
CA MET A 76 -3.00 5.92 -47.85
C MET A 76 -3.77 6.37 -46.59
N ASN A 77 -4.49 7.48 -46.70
CA ASN A 77 -5.53 7.95 -45.80
C ASN A 77 -6.88 7.92 -46.52
N PRO A 78 -7.46 6.72 -46.75
CA PRO A 78 -8.80 6.62 -47.31
C PRO A 78 -9.77 7.36 -46.38
N ASP A 79 -10.66 8.15 -46.97
CA ASP A 79 -11.68 8.97 -46.28
C ASP A 79 -11.20 10.29 -45.65
N TYR A 80 -9.95 10.73 -45.90
CA TYR A 80 -9.43 12.02 -45.41
C TYR A 80 -9.58 12.20 -43.89
N LYS A 81 -9.34 11.11 -43.16
CA LYS A 81 -9.46 11.13 -41.70
C LYS A 81 -8.39 12.05 -41.11
N ARG A 82 -8.79 12.85 -40.13
CA ARG A 82 -7.89 13.79 -39.47
C ARG A 82 -6.81 13.04 -38.70
N MET A 83 -5.56 13.46 -38.88
CA MET A 83 -4.42 12.96 -38.13
C MET A 83 -4.40 13.61 -36.75
N ILE A 84 -4.13 12.81 -35.73
CA ILE A 84 -4.12 13.25 -34.32
C ILE A 84 -2.77 12.95 -33.65
N GLY A 85 -1.78 12.51 -34.42
CA GLY A 85 -0.42 12.22 -33.98
C GLY A 85 0.24 11.12 -34.80
N GLY A 86 1.44 10.73 -34.39
CA GLY A 86 2.17 9.61 -34.96
C GLY A 86 3.38 9.24 -34.11
N PHE A 87 3.95 8.07 -34.37
CA PHE A 87 5.11 7.56 -33.65
C PHE A 87 5.97 6.69 -34.56
N VAL A 88 7.25 6.57 -34.22
CA VAL A 88 8.12 5.53 -34.79
C VAL A 88 8.17 4.37 -33.80
N HIS A 89 8.13 3.14 -34.30
CA HIS A 89 8.29 1.92 -33.51
C HIS A 89 9.45 1.11 -34.05
N ASP A 90 10.38 0.78 -33.17
CA ASP A 90 11.46 -0.15 -33.41
C ASP A 90 10.99 -1.56 -33.04
N SER A 91 10.85 -2.43 -34.04
CA SER A 91 10.38 -3.81 -33.84
C SER A 91 11.42 -4.73 -33.19
N ALA A 92 12.71 -4.37 -33.21
CA ALA A 92 13.77 -5.15 -32.58
C ALA A 92 13.84 -4.90 -31.07
N THR A 93 13.67 -3.64 -30.65
CA THR A 93 13.71 -3.26 -29.22
C THR A 93 12.32 -3.16 -28.58
N GLY A 94 11.27 -3.01 -29.40
CA GLY A 94 9.89 -2.78 -28.96
C GLY A 94 9.63 -1.38 -28.42
N ILE A 95 10.51 -0.41 -28.72
CA ILE A 95 10.48 0.97 -28.23
C ILE A 95 9.75 1.86 -29.24
N SER A 96 8.95 2.81 -28.75
CA SER A 96 8.22 3.78 -29.57
C SER A 96 8.46 5.22 -29.13
N TRP A 97 8.63 6.14 -30.08
CA TRP A 97 8.86 7.57 -29.78
C TRP A 97 8.13 8.48 -30.75
N VAL A 98 7.89 9.72 -30.32
CA VAL A 98 7.16 10.73 -31.10
C VAL A 98 8.16 11.70 -31.77
N PRO A 99 8.40 11.58 -33.09
CA PRO A 99 9.19 12.56 -33.84
C PRO A 99 8.45 13.89 -33.94
N ARG A 100 9.11 14.94 -34.44
CA ARG A 100 8.43 16.23 -34.70
C ARG A 100 7.68 16.15 -36.04
N PHE A 101 6.36 16.34 -35.99
CA PHE A 101 5.48 16.41 -37.17
C PHE A 101 5.15 17.87 -37.51
N GLU A 102 5.27 18.24 -38.78
CA GLU A 102 4.73 19.50 -39.32
C GLU A 102 3.84 19.20 -40.51
N TYR A 103 2.60 19.68 -40.49
CA TYR A 103 1.62 19.47 -41.55
C TYR A 103 1.50 20.75 -42.37
N GLU A 104 1.59 20.64 -43.70
CA GLU A 104 1.10 21.72 -44.56
C GLU A 104 -0.45 21.77 -44.40
N ASP A 105 -1.15 22.86 -44.71
CA ASP A 105 -2.61 23.09 -44.54
C ASP A 105 -3.51 21.92 -44.05
N VAL A 106 -3.96 21.97 -42.80
CA VAL A 106 -4.70 20.92 -42.05
C VAL A 106 -6.03 20.47 -42.71
N TYR A 107 -6.57 21.24 -43.65
CA TYR A 107 -7.84 20.94 -44.32
C TYR A 107 -7.70 20.31 -45.71
N ASN A 108 -6.51 20.34 -46.31
CA ASN A 108 -6.30 19.92 -47.71
C ASN A 108 -4.89 19.38 -48.01
N SER A 109 -3.99 19.30 -47.04
CA SER A 109 -2.63 18.86 -47.31
C SER A 109 -2.52 17.37 -47.52
N SER A 110 -1.79 17.03 -48.56
CA SER A 110 -1.28 15.70 -48.83
C SER A 110 0.18 15.61 -48.39
N LYS A 111 0.67 16.45 -47.46
CA LYS A 111 2.10 16.54 -47.11
C LYS A 111 2.34 16.69 -45.61
N VAL A 112 3.25 15.86 -45.10
CA VAL A 112 3.70 15.81 -43.71
C VAL A 112 5.22 15.85 -43.69
N TYR A 113 5.78 16.81 -42.96
CA TYR A 113 7.21 16.94 -42.73
C TYR A 113 7.57 16.32 -41.39
N LEU A 114 8.62 15.51 -41.37
CA LEU A 114 9.15 14.84 -40.20
C LEU A 114 10.56 15.36 -39.92
N SER A 115 10.79 15.77 -38.68
CA SER A 115 12.12 16.13 -38.19
C SER A 115 12.35 15.52 -36.80
N GLU A 116 13.59 15.52 -36.32
CA GLU A 116 13.95 14.96 -35.01
C GLU A 116 13.53 13.49 -34.83
N ILE A 117 13.63 12.70 -35.90
CA ILE A 117 13.65 11.23 -35.75
C ILE A 117 14.98 10.94 -35.05
N ALA A 118 14.93 10.93 -33.72
CA ALA A 118 16.09 11.00 -32.84
C ALA A 118 17.25 10.11 -33.29
N GLU A 119 18.47 10.65 -33.33
CA GLU A 119 19.68 9.85 -33.56
C GLU A 119 19.95 8.86 -32.40
N SER A 120 19.40 9.16 -31.22
CA SER A 120 19.40 8.30 -30.04
C SER A 120 17.97 7.88 -29.67
N LYS A 121 17.67 6.59 -29.82
CA LYS A 121 16.39 5.99 -29.41
C LYS A 121 16.24 6.08 -27.88
N PRO A 122 15.01 6.16 -27.35
CA PRO A 122 14.80 5.95 -25.93
C PRO A 122 15.43 4.63 -25.47
N ARG A 123 15.96 4.60 -24.26
CA ARG A 123 16.78 3.47 -23.78
C ARG A 123 15.97 2.34 -23.15
N ALA A 124 14.75 2.64 -22.72
CA ALA A 124 13.93 1.73 -21.94
C ALA A 124 12.53 1.63 -22.54
N LYS A 125 12.06 0.38 -22.67
CA LYS A 125 10.70 0.10 -23.11
C LYS A 125 9.74 0.36 -21.94
N PRO A 126 8.67 1.16 -22.09
CA PRO A 126 7.64 1.30 -21.07
C PRO A 126 7.05 -0.05 -20.67
N ILE A 127 6.99 -0.31 -19.36
CA ILE A 127 6.36 -1.53 -18.80
C ILE A 127 5.25 -1.23 -17.80
N ALA A 128 5.17 0.01 -17.31
CA ALA A 128 4.21 0.41 -16.29
C ALA A 128 4.08 1.94 -16.24
N ALA A 129 2.92 2.40 -15.80
CA ALA A 129 2.64 3.81 -15.55
C ALA A 129 1.89 3.97 -14.22
N ILE A 130 2.17 5.07 -13.51
CA ILE A 130 1.54 5.40 -12.23
C ILE A 130 0.97 6.80 -12.36
N GLN A 131 -0.27 7.01 -11.92
CA GLN A 131 -0.85 8.36 -11.91
C GLN A 131 -0.07 9.23 -10.91
N ALA A 132 0.59 10.26 -11.41
CA ALA A 132 1.44 11.16 -10.65
C ALA A 132 0.57 12.22 -9.95
N GLY A 133 0.07 11.85 -8.77
CA GLY A 133 -0.80 12.71 -7.97
C GLY A 133 -2.25 12.71 -8.42
N ARG A 134 -3.06 13.56 -7.78
CA ARG A 134 -4.46 13.75 -8.18
C ARG A 134 -4.53 14.51 -9.49
N PRO A 135 -5.55 14.25 -10.33
CA PRO A 135 -5.84 15.12 -11.46
C PRO A 135 -6.05 16.56 -10.96
N VAL A 136 -5.69 17.55 -11.78
CA VAL A 136 -5.81 18.96 -11.39
C VAL A 136 -6.55 19.71 -12.49
N ALA A 137 -7.44 20.62 -12.13
CA ALA A 137 -8.08 21.51 -13.10
C ALA A 137 -7.02 22.21 -13.98
N ASP A 138 -7.21 22.20 -15.29
CA ASP A 138 -6.31 22.87 -16.23
C ASP A 138 -6.41 24.40 -16.01
N PRO A 139 -5.31 25.07 -15.63
CA PRO A 139 -5.35 26.49 -15.27
C PRO A 139 -5.67 27.40 -16.46
N ASN A 140 -5.48 26.90 -17.68
CA ASN A 140 -5.67 27.66 -18.91
C ASN A 140 -7.02 27.34 -19.57
N ARG A 141 -7.73 26.29 -19.12
CA ARG A 141 -8.92 25.74 -19.81
C ARG A 141 -9.99 25.30 -18.83
N THR A 142 -11.02 26.14 -18.70
CA THR A 142 -12.20 25.83 -17.87
C THR A 142 -12.87 24.52 -18.30
N GLY A 143 -13.14 23.64 -17.34
CA GLY A 143 -13.78 22.33 -17.56
C GLY A 143 -12.82 21.21 -17.97
N PHE A 144 -11.55 21.52 -18.26
CA PHE A 144 -10.53 20.52 -18.50
C PHE A 144 -9.74 20.21 -17.23
N VAL A 145 -9.19 19.01 -17.19
CA VAL A 145 -8.37 18.48 -16.11
C VAL A 145 -7.11 17.88 -16.70
N SER A 146 -5.98 18.20 -16.11
CA SER A 146 -4.69 17.61 -16.40
C SER A 146 -4.48 16.36 -15.58
N VAL A 147 -4.16 15.26 -16.28
CA VAL A 147 -3.84 13.95 -15.70
C VAL A 147 -2.41 13.61 -16.08
N THR A 148 -1.55 13.43 -15.08
CA THR A 148 -0.14 13.12 -15.29
C THR A 148 0.14 11.68 -14.89
N TYR A 149 0.94 10.99 -15.70
CA TYR A 149 1.46 9.65 -15.41
C TYR A 149 2.98 9.68 -15.38
N ALA A 150 3.56 9.06 -14.35
CA ALA A 150 4.97 8.68 -14.32
C ALA A 150 5.13 7.32 -14.99
N VAL A 151 6.02 7.22 -15.98
CA VAL A 151 6.19 6.02 -16.82
C VAL A 151 7.54 5.39 -16.52
N TYR A 152 7.52 4.07 -16.31
CA TYR A 152 8.71 3.31 -15.92
C TYR A 152 9.08 2.27 -16.97
N GLY A 153 10.39 2.16 -17.17
CA GLY A 153 10.99 1.28 -18.17
C GLY A 153 11.23 -0.13 -17.65
N ASN A 154 11.59 -1.04 -18.55
CA ASN A 154 12.05 -2.39 -18.22
C ASN A 154 13.25 -2.46 -17.26
N ASN A 155 14.01 -1.37 -17.14
CA ASN A 155 15.10 -1.19 -16.16
C ASN A 155 14.65 -0.48 -14.87
N ARG A 156 13.35 -0.20 -14.71
CA ARG A 156 12.73 0.54 -13.59
C ARG A 156 13.15 1.99 -13.44
N GLU A 157 13.85 2.54 -14.41
CA GLU A 157 14.11 3.98 -14.45
C GLU A 157 12.91 4.68 -15.11
N PRO A 158 12.67 5.96 -14.78
CA PRO A 158 11.70 6.76 -15.49
C PRO A 158 12.03 6.79 -16.99
N VAL A 159 11.03 6.60 -17.85
CA VAL A 159 11.22 6.57 -19.30
C VAL A 159 11.21 7.99 -19.85
N ASP A 160 12.35 8.47 -20.32
CA ASP A 160 12.52 9.83 -20.86
C ASP A 160 12.70 9.83 -22.40
N ASP A 161 13.15 10.96 -22.96
CA ASP A 161 13.55 11.13 -24.37
C ASP A 161 12.40 11.00 -25.39
N ARG A 162 11.24 11.59 -25.08
CA ARG A 162 10.06 11.64 -25.97
C ARG A 162 9.49 10.27 -26.35
N THR A 163 9.52 9.32 -25.43
CA THR A 163 8.88 8.01 -25.61
C THR A 163 7.38 8.17 -25.77
N GLU A 164 6.78 7.51 -26.76
CA GLU A 164 5.34 7.60 -27.02
C GLU A 164 4.53 6.93 -25.92
N ILE A 165 3.50 7.65 -25.46
CA ILE A 165 2.41 7.11 -24.65
C ILE A 165 1.10 7.51 -25.29
N TYR A 166 0.32 6.50 -25.66
CA TYR A 166 -1.03 6.63 -26.16
C TYR A 166 -2.03 6.33 -25.06
N ILE A 167 -2.94 7.25 -24.81
CA ILE A 167 -4.06 7.08 -23.88
C ILE A 167 -5.34 6.79 -24.67
N GLU A 168 -6.06 5.75 -24.25
CA GLU A 168 -7.39 5.41 -24.73
C GLU A 168 -8.38 5.43 -23.56
N ALA A 169 -9.54 6.03 -23.78
CA ALA A 169 -10.64 6.12 -22.83
C ALA A 169 -11.99 5.90 -23.55
N SER A 170 -13.11 6.08 -22.83
CA SER A 170 -14.45 6.01 -23.44
C SER A 170 -14.71 7.17 -24.42
N GLU A 171 -15.67 7.00 -25.34
CA GLU A 171 -16.06 8.05 -26.31
C GLU A 171 -16.55 9.35 -25.66
N GLN A 172 -16.93 9.32 -24.38
CA GLN A 172 -17.39 10.48 -23.62
C GLN A 172 -16.22 11.37 -23.16
N VAL A 173 -14.99 10.89 -23.25
CA VAL A 173 -13.78 11.65 -22.88
C VAL A 173 -13.29 12.42 -24.09
N THR A 174 -13.03 13.71 -23.88
CA THR A 174 -12.46 14.63 -24.86
C THR A 174 -11.10 15.11 -24.38
N PHE A 175 -10.06 14.76 -25.11
CA PHE A 175 -8.69 15.23 -24.90
C PHE A 175 -8.46 16.57 -25.58
N TYR A 176 -7.60 17.38 -25.00
CA TYR A 176 -7.10 18.61 -25.59
C TYR A 176 -5.68 18.39 -26.10
N ASP A 177 -5.44 18.72 -27.37
CA ASP A 177 -4.11 18.69 -27.97
C ASP A 177 -3.31 19.93 -27.56
N ASN A 178 -2.29 19.72 -26.73
CA ASN A 178 -1.41 20.76 -26.23
C ASN A 178 -0.23 21.08 -27.16
N GLU A 179 -0.12 20.45 -28.34
CA GLU A 179 0.99 20.73 -29.24
C GLU A 179 0.90 22.15 -29.82
N PRO A 180 1.96 22.98 -29.68
CA PRO A 180 1.92 24.44 -29.84
C PRO A 180 1.62 24.94 -31.27
N ARG A 181 1.53 24.07 -32.27
CA ARG A 181 1.23 24.42 -33.66
C ARG A 181 -0.11 23.88 -34.17
N HIS A 182 -0.79 23.05 -33.39
CA HIS A 182 -2.15 22.65 -33.67
C HIS A 182 -3.10 23.70 -33.07
N ASN A 183 -3.97 24.24 -33.91
CA ASN A 183 -4.93 25.28 -33.54
C ASN A 183 -6.00 24.75 -32.57
N SER A 184 -5.67 24.64 -31.28
CA SER A 184 -6.61 24.41 -30.16
C SER A 184 -7.66 23.35 -30.46
N GLN A 185 -7.19 22.13 -30.70
CA GLN A 185 -8.00 21.04 -31.21
C GLN A 185 -8.33 20.04 -30.10
N THR A 186 -9.62 19.71 -29.96
CA THR A 186 -10.06 18.61 -29.11
C THR A 186 -10.15 17.30 -29.90
N GLN A 187 -9.90 16.18 -29.22
CA GLN A 187 -9.99 14.82 -29.76
C GLN A 187 -10.82 13.96 -28.83
N SER A 188 -11.80 13.23 -29.34
CA SER A 188 -12.58 12.31 -28.52
C SER A 188 -11.85 10.98 -28.36
N ARG A 189 -12.13 10.27 -27.26
CA ARG A 189 -11.73 8.88 -26.98
C ARG A 189 -10.24 8.64 -26.72
N ALA A 190 -9.32 9.27 -27.45
CA ALA A 190 -7.90 8.95 -27.31
C ALA A 190 -6.96 10.10 -27.70
N MET A 191 -5.71 10.02 -27.24
CA MET A 191 -4.65 10.97 -27.56
C MET A 191 -3.27 10.30 -27.49
N SER A 192 -2.34 10.72 -28.33
CA SER A 192 -0.92 10.36 -28.20
C SER A 192 -0.15 11.54 -27.61
N SER A 193 0.78 11.27 -26.72
CA SER A 193 1.73 12.25 -26.21
C SER A 193 3.08 11.56 -25.99
N PHE A 194 4.04 12.28 -25.43
CA PHE A 194 5.36 11.75 -25.15
C PHE A 194 5.83 12.08 -23.74
N THR A 195 6.72 11.25 -23.21
CA THR A 195 7.33 11.49 -21.91
C THR A 195 8.36 12.63 -21.95
N ASP A 196 8.34 13.45 -20.90
CA ASP A 196 9.36 14.45 -20.56
C ASP A 196 9.76 14.23 -19.10
N LYS A 197 11.04 13.92 -18.86
CA LYS A 197 11.58 13.59 -17.52
C LYS A 197 10.81 12.47 -16.83
N GLY A 198 10.40 11.47 -17.59
CA GLY A 198 9.64 10.32 -17.07
C GLY A 198 8.15 10.58 -16.86
N LEU A 199 7.65 11.79 -17.15
CA LEU A 199 6.25 12.15 -16.96
C LEU A 199 5.57 12.38 -18.31
N VAL A 200 4.31 11.97 -18.44
CA VAL A 200 3.43 12.34 -19.56
C VAL A 200 2.13 12.91 -19.02
N THR A 201 1.66 14.02 -19.59
CA THR A 201 0.42 14.69 -19.14
C THR A 201 -0.60 14.75 -20.27
N PHE A 202 -1.84 14.37 -19.95
CA PHE A 202 -2.99 14.45 -20.83
C PHE A 202 -4.00 15.43 -20.25
N THR A 203 -4.40 16.43 -21.03
CA THR A 203 -5.49 17.35 -20.69
C THR A 203 -6.78 16.77 -21.23
N MET A 204 -7.78 16.51 -20.37
CA MET A 204 -9.04 15.89 -20.77
C MET A 204 -10.25 16.52 -20.08
N MET A 205 -11.40 16.38 -20.71
CA MET A 205 -12.71 16.82 -20.22
C MET A 205 -13.70 15.68 -20.45
N SER A 206 -14.60 15.46 -19.49
CA SER A 206 -15.70 14.51 -19.61
C SER A 206 -16.84 14.97 -18.72
N SER A 207 -18.08 14.67 -19.09
CA SER A 207 -19.23 14.87 -18.20
C SER A 207 -19.17 14.02 -16.93
N LEU A 208 -18.26 13.04 -16.89
CA LEU A 208 -17.99 12.18 -15.74
C LEU A 208 -16.94 12.77 -14.79
N ILE A 209 -16.28 13.87 -15.15
CA ILE A 209 -15.24 14.52 -14.33
C ILE A 209 -15.82 15.81 -13.76
N ASP A 210 -15.95 15.91 -12.44
CA ASP A 210 -16.13 17.21 -11.79
C ASP A 210 -14.78 17.93 -11.81
N SER A 211 -14.65 19.00 -12.59
CA SER A 211 -13.39 19.75 -12.66
C SER A 211 -12.97 20.40 -11.33
N ASN A 212 -13.89 20.51 -10.34
CA ASN A 212 -13.59 21.05 -9.02
C ASN A 212 -13.10 20.00 -8.01
N ASP A 213 -13.42 18.72 -8.24
CA ASP A 213 -12.88 17.57 -7.51
C ASP A 213 -12.69 16.40 -8.48
N PRO A 214 -11.65 16.47 -9.33
CA PRO A 214 -11.55 15.58 -10.46
C PRO A 214 -11.13 14.16 -10.04
N ASP A 215 -12.09 13.23 -10.13
CA ASP A 215 -11.91 11.80 -9.96
C ASP A 215 -12.00 11.08 -11.31
N LEU A 216 -11.08 10.14 -11.56
CA LEU A 216 -11.03 9.33 -12.78
C LEU A 216 -11.53 7.90 -12.55
N SER A 217 -11.92 7.53 -11.33
CA SER A 217 -12.31 6.16 -10.96
C SER A 217 -13.46 5.60 -11.84
N ALA A 218 -14.33 6.48 -12.35
CA ALA A 218 -15.44 6.14 -13.23
C ALA A 218 -15.08 6.11 -14.73
N ILE A 219 -13.84 6.42 -15.10
CA ILE A 219 -13.39 6.48 -16.50
C ILE A 219 -12.44 5.31 -16.75
N PRO A 220 -12.85 4.32 -17.57
CA PRO A 220 -11.92 3.32 -18.06
C PRO A 220 -10.82 3.99 -18.88
N ILE A 221 -9.58 3.88 -18.43
CA ILE A 221 -8.39 4.40 -19.12
C ILE A 221 -7.44 3.23 -19.38
N ALA A 222 -6.92 3.14 -20.59
CA ALA A 222 -5.84 2.26 -20.98
C ALA A 222 -4.68 3.07 -21.56
N LEU A 223 -3.45 2.68 -21.23
CA LEU A 223 -2.24 3.27 -21.79
C LEU A 223 -1.50 2.25 -22.67
N TYR A 224 -0.83 2.76 -23.69
CA TYR A 224 -0.03 1.98 -24.64
C TYR A 224 1.26 2.73 -24.99
N SER A 225 2.28 1.99 -25.39
CA SER A 225 3.45 2.50 -26.09
C SER A 225 3.64 1.68 -27.37
N GLY A 226 3.43 2.33 -28.52
CA GLY A 226 3.24 1.67 -29.81
C GLY A 226 2.12 0.62 -29.75
N PRO A 227 2.38 -0.66 -30.11
CA PRO A 227 1.41 -1.75 -30.00
C PRO A 227 1.37 -2.41 -28.61
N THR A 228 2.23 -2.00 -27.67
CA THR A 228 2.35 -2.68 -26.36
C THR A 228 1.48 -1.97 -25.31
N PRO A 229 0.62 -2.68 -24.56
CA PRO A 229 -0.06 -2.11 -23.40
C PRO A 229 0.94 -1.66 -22.32
N VAL A 230 0.65 -0.54 -21.67
CA VAL A 230 1.38 -0.03 -20.50
C VAL A 230 0.42 -0.06 -19.31
N PRO A 231 0.50 -1.09 -18.44
CA PRO A 231 -0.37 -1.21 -17.28
C PRO A 231 -0.32 0.04 -16.38
N ILE A 232 -1.49 0.54 -16.00
CA ILE A 232 -1.62 1.54 -14.93
C ILE A 232 -1.60 0.78 -13.61
N VAL A 233 -0.56 0.97 -12.81
CA VAL A 233 -0.37 0.31 -11.52
C VAL A 233 -0.80 1.24 -10.39
N THR A 234 -1.60 0.70 -9.47
CA THR A 234 -2.05 1.38 -8.26
C THR A 234 -1.32 0.80 -7.06
N GLY A 235 -0.26 1.48 -6.59
CA GLY A 235 0.38 1.15 -5.33
C GLY A 235 1.61 0.23 -5.42
N GLY A 236 2.47 0.36 -4.41
CA GLY A 236 3.77 -0.27 -4.26
C GLY A 236 3.72 -1.53 -3.40
N HIS A 237 3.02 -2.56 -3.86
CA HIS A 237 2.87 -3.80 -3.11
C HIS A 237 4.19 -4.56 -3.07
N ALA A 238 4.83 -4.52 -1.90
CA ALA A 238 6.09 -5.19 -1.63
C ALA A 238 5.87 -6.56 -0.94
N GLU A 239 4.63 -7.05 -0.87
CA GLU A 239 4.30 -8.29 -0.20
C GLU A 239 4.68 -9.52 -1.04
N LEU A 240 5.10 -10.59 -0.36
CA LEU A 240 5.17 -11.92 -0.97
C LEU A 240 3.77 -12.53 -1.02
N SER A 241 3.44 -13.21 -2.11
CA SER A 241 2.23 -14.04 -2.24
C SER A 241 2.46 -15.49 -1.83
N ALA A 242 3.73 -15.94 -1.78
CA ALA A 242 4.12 -17.26 -1.28
C ALA A 242 5.59 -17.27 -0.83
N LEU A 243 5.90 -18.10 0.17
CA LEU A 243 7.27 -18.41 0.60
C LEU A 243 7.38 -19.87 1.02
N SER A 244 8.42 -20.56 0.56
CA SER A 244 8.70 -21.94 0.93
C SER A 244 10.19 -22.26 0.85
N LEU A 245 10.60 -23.34 1.53
CA LEU A 245 11.95 -23.88 1.53
C LEU A 245 11.96 -25.26 0.88
N SER A 246 13.06 -25.63 0.21
CA SER A 246 13.20 -26.99 -0.33
C SER A 246 13.30 -28.08 0.74
N THR A 247 13.62 -27.70 1.98
CA THR A 247 13.57 -28.57 3.17
C THR A 247 13.45 -27.73 4.44
N GLY A 248 12.83 -28.29 5.48
CA GLY A 248 12.42 -27.54 6.66
C GLY A 248 11.06 -26.85 6.45
N ALA A 249 10.29 -26.71 7.53
CA ALA A 249 9.03 -25.99 7.52
C ALA A 249 9.24 -24.58 8.07
N LEU A 250 8.60 -23.59 7.45
CA LEU A 250 8.54 -22.24 7.99
C LEU A 250 7.72 -22.24 9.27
N PHE A 251 8.18 -21.50 10.25
CA PHE A 251 7.44 -21.18 11.45
C PHE A 251 7.52 -19.68 11.73
N PRO A 252 6.37 -18.99 11.91
CA PRO A 252 5.01 -19.50 11.70
C PRO A 252 4.77 -19.96 10.24
N GLU A 253 3.63 -20.62 9.97
CA GLU A 253 3.24 -20.90 8.58
C GLU A 253 3.19 -19.58 7.80
N PHE A 254 3.49 -19.63 6.50
CA PHE A 254 3.64 -18.41 5.72
C PHE A 254 2.35 -17.58 5.73
N ASP A 255 2.50 -16.32 6.14
CA ASP A 255 1.47 -15.28 6.08
C ASP A 255 2.14 -14.00 5.55
N PRO A 256 1.60 -13.34 4.52
CA PRO A 256 2.23 -12.18 3.89
C PRO A 256 2.50 -11.01 4.86
N SER A 257 1.77 -10.92 5.98
CA SER A 257 2.00 -9.89 7.01
C SER A 257 3.22 -10.15 7.90
N ILE A 258 3.75 -11.38 7.87
CA ILE A 258 4.87 -11.81 8.71
C ILE A 258 6.17 -11.73 7.92
N THR A 259 7.13 -10.99 8.46
CA THR A 259 8.42 -10.68 7.79
C THR A 259 9.60 -11.42 8.40
N SER A 260 9.38 -12.19 9.48
CA SER A 260 10.42 -12.99 10.13
C SER A 260 9.94 -14.41 10.33
N TYR A 261 10.75 -15.36 9.85
CA TYR A 261 10.48 -16.79 9.93
C TYR A 261 11.68 -17.55 10.46
N VAL A 262 11.40 -18.71 11.04
CA VAL A 262 12.42 -19.68 11.44
C VAL A 262 12.13 -21.02 10.76
N ALA A 263 13.19 -21.73 10.37
CA ALA A 263 13.08 -23.12 9.91
C ALA A 263 14.21 -23.96 10.51
N ASP A 264 13.86 -25.09 11.13
CA ASP A 264 14.84 -26.03 11.67
C ASP A 264 15.12 -27.15 10.65
N VAL A 265 16.41 -27.46 10.47
CA VAL A 265 16.85 -28.54 9.57
C VAL A 265 17.85 -29.47 10.27
N ALA A 266 17.80 -30.76 9.92
CA ALA A 266 18.71 -31.75 10.47
C ALA A 266 20.17 -31.46 10.08
N TYR A 267 21.14 -31.95 10.89
CA TYR A 267 22.57 -31.79 10.61
C TYR A 267 22.97 -32.24 9.18
N GLY A 268 22.31 -33.26 8.63
CA GLY A 268 22.56 -33.75 7.26
C GLY A 268 22.21 -32.76 6.14
N VAL A 269 21.41 -31.72 6.43
CA VAL A 269 21.04 -30.68 5.47
C VAL A 269 22.12 -29.61 5.46
N SER A 270 23.08 -29.71 4.53
CA SER A 270 24.17 -28.74 4.38
C SER A 270 23.85 -27.56 3.45
N SER A 271 22.72 -27.61 2.74
CA SER A 271 22.22 -26.52 1.91
C SER A 271 20.71 -26.65 1.70
N LEU A 272 20.05 -25.54 1.36
CA LEU A 272 18.66 -25.51 0.90
C LEU A 272 18.46 -24.40 -0.13
N SER A 273 17.29 -24.35 -0.76
CA SER A 273 16.87 -23.26 -1.65
C SER A 273 15.56 -22.65 -1.15
N VAL A 274 15.36 -21.37 -1.48
CA VAL A 274 14.15 -20.61 -1.17
C VAL A 274 13.34 -20.44 -2.45
N THR A 275 12.04 -20.69 -2.38
CA THR A 275 11.09 -20.33 -3.44
C THR A 275 10.11 -19.33 -2.89
N ALA A 276 10.15 -18.11 -3.42
CA ALA A 276 9.26 -17.02 -3.04
C ALA A 276 8.54 -16.46 -4.27
N SER A 277 7.32 -16.00 -4.10
CA SER A 277 6.53 -15.36 -5.16
C SER A 277 6.11 -13.98 -4.71
N VAL A 278 6.24 -12.98 -5.58
CA VAL A 278 5.79 -11.60 -5.30
C VAL A 278 4.30 -11.47 -5.55
N TYR A 279 3.64 -10.56 -4.85
CA TYR A 279 2.25 -10.19 -5.12
C TYR A 279 2.15 -9.32 -6.37
N ASP A 280 2.99 -8.28 -6.47
CA ASP A 280 3.11 -7.44 -7.66
C ASP A 280 4.06 -8.07 -8.69
N VAL A 281 3.55 -8.39 -9.88
CA VAL A 281 4.32 -8.95 -11.00
C VAL A 281 5.46 -8.04 -11.46
N HIS A 282 5.38 -6.74 -11.17
CA HIS A 282 6.41 -5.77 -11.48
C HIS A 282 7.43 -5.57 -10.36
N ALA A 283 7.29 -6.23 -9.20
CA ALA A 283 8.25 -6.19 -8.09
C ALA A 283 9.48 -7.08 -8.33
N LEU A 284 10.63 -6.70 -7.75
CA LEU A 284 11.91 -7.41 -7.89
C LEU A 284 12.07 -8.25 -6.65
N LEU A 285 12.39 -9.50 -6.86
CA LEU A 285 12.66 -10.42 -5.78
C LEU A 285 14.15 -10.71 -5.76
N THR A 286 14.78 -10.52 -4.60
CA THR A 286 16.15 -10.98 -4.38
C THR A 286 16.22 -11.89 -3.17
N VAL A 287 17.10 -12.89 -3.23
CA VAL A 287 17.43 -13.79 -2.11
C VAL A 287 18.92 -13.66 -1.85
N ASN A 288 19.28 -13.22 -0.63
CA ASN A 288 20.64 -12.82 -0.24
C ASN A 288 21.29 -11.82 -1.22
N GLY A 289 20.47 -10.91 -1.78
CA GLY A 289 20.89 -9.90 -2.74
C GLY A 289 21.04 -10.38 -4.18
N THR A 290 20.88 -11.68 -4.45
CA THR A 290 20.84 -12.22 -5.82
C THR A 290 19.41 -12.20 -6.35
N GLU A 291 19.21 -11.67 -7.54
CA GLU A 291 17.90 -11.63 -8.20
C GLU A 291 17.37 -13.04 -8.51
N VAL A 292 16.08 -13.28 -8.20
CA VAL A 292 15.39 -14.54 -8.45
C VAL A 292 14.04 -14.22 -9.08
N SER A 293 13.64 -14.94 -10.13
CA SER A 293 12.32 -14.78 -10.71
C SER A 293 11.22 -15.26 -9.76
N SER A 294 10.09 -14.53 -9.72
CA SER A 294 8.92 -14.91 -8.90
C SER A 294 8.51 -16.37 -9.13
N GLY A 295 8.33 -17.12 -8.05
CA GLY A 295 7.94 -18.53 -8.06
C GLY A 295 9.06 -19.51 -8.46
N GLN A 296 10.27 -19.04 -8.76
CA GLN A 296 11.42 -19.90 -9.01
C GLN A 296 12.24 -20.14 -7.74
N ALA A 297 12.87 -21.31 -7.64
CA ALA A 297 13.80 -21.60 -6.56
C ALA A 297 15.11 -20.81 -6.75
N SER A 298 15.64 -20.27 -5.67
CA SER A 298 16.97 -19.70 -5.61
C SER A 298 18.05 -20.74 -5.90
N GLU A 299 19.29 -20.29 -6.13
CA GLU A 299 20.45 -21.17 -6.00
C GLU A 299 20.54 -21.80 -4.60
N ALA A 300 21.26 -22.91 -4.49
CA ALA A 300 21.45 -23.59 -3.21
C ALA A 300 22.29 -22.73 -2.25
N ILE A 301 21.69 -22.39 -1.11
CA ILE A 301 22.29 -21.62 -0.03
C ILE A 301 22.97 -22.59 0.93
N GLY A 302 24.29 -22.48 1.06
CA GLY A 302 25.06 -23.28 2.01
C GLY A 302 24.74 -22.93 3.47
N LEU A 303 24.64 -23.95 4.32
CA LEU A 303 24.27 -23.82 5.73
C LEU A 303 25.44 -24.22 6.64
N ASN A 304 25.84 -23.30 7.51
CA ASN A 304 26.69 -23.60 8.66
C ASN A 304 25.86 -24.25 9.77
N VAL A 305 26.50 -25.04 10.64
CA VAL A 305 25.83 -25.50 11.87
C VAL A 305 25.44 -24.28 12.70
N GLY A 306 24.21 -24.28 13.22
CA GLY A 306 23.64 -23.12 13.93
C GLY A 306 22.78 -22.25 13.02
N SER A 307 22.74 -20.95 13.31
CA SER A 307 21.85 -19.98 12.68
C SER A 307 22.39 -19.48 11.34
N ASN A 308 21.55 -19.50 10.31
CA ASN A 308 21.85 -19.00 8.97
C ASN A 308 20.71 -18.06 8.53
N PRO A 309 20.85 -16.74 8.69
CA PRO A 309 19.84 -15.80 8.21
C PRO A 309 19.87 -15.74 6.68
N ILE A 310 18.70 -15.85 6.08
CA ILE A 310 18.47 -15.67 4.64
C ILE A 310 17.59 -14.44 4.48
N ARG A 311 18.09 -13.45 3.75
CA ARG A 311 17.38 -12.20 3.48
C ARG A 311 16.66 -12.29 2.14
N ILE A 312 15.40 -11.90 2.11
CA ILE A 312 14.57 -11.89 0.90
C ILE A 312 13.98 -10.50 0.77
N ASP A 313 14.42 -9.75 -0.23
CA ASP A 313 13.94 -8.38 -0.45
C ASP A 313 12.96 -8.37 -1.63
N VAL A 314 11.80 -7.76 -1.40
CA VAL A 314 10.83 -7.43 -2.43
C VAL A 314 10.86 -5.93 -2.65
N THR A 315 11.37 -5.53 -3.81
CA THR A 315 11.44 -4.11 -4.20
C THR A 315 10.31 -3.84 -5.19
N PRO A 316 9.23 -3.14 -4.77
CA PRO A 316 8.15 -2.77 -5.67
C PRO A 316 8.64 -1.76 -6.73
N LEU A 317 7.83 -1.50 -7.75
CA LEU A 317 8.16 -0.48 -8.75
C LEU A 317 8.23 0.94 -8.13
N THR A 318 7.38 1.18 -7.13
CA THR A 318 7.39 2.39 -6.29
C THR A 318 7.06 2.00 -4.85
N GLY A 319 7.51 2.78 -3.86
CA GLY A 319 7.33 2.46 -2.44
C GLY A 319 8.60 1.93 -1.78
N GLU A 320 8.48 1.50 -0.53
CA GLU A 320 9.60 0.99 0.25
C GLU A 320 9.85 -0.50 -0.03
N VAL A 321 11.11 -0.92 0.09
CA VAL A 321 11.48 -2.33 0.01
C VAL A 321 10.94 -3.05 1.24
N GLN A 322 10.22 -4.15 1.03
CA GLN A 322 9.86 -5.05 2.13
C GLN A 322 10.88 -6.18 2.22
N THR A 323 11.48 -6.32 3.39
CA THR A 323 12.42 -7.41 3.68
C THR A 323 11.73 -8.50 4.48
N TYR A 324 11.88 -9.74 4.03
CA TYR A 324 11.55 -10.96 4.76
C TYR A 324 12.85 -11.65 5.18
N THR A 325 12.92 -12.14 6.40
CA THR A 325 14.08 -12.86 6.94
C THR A 325 13.68 -14.27 7.31
N VAL A 326 14.34 -15.27 6.72
CA VAL A 326 14.22 -16.67 7.12
C VAL A 326 15.49 -17.09 7.85
N THR A 327 15.38 -17.34 9.15
CA THR A 327 16.49 -17.85 9.95
C THR A 327 16.48 -19.36 9.94
N VAL A 328 17.36 -19.98 9.17
CA VAL A 328 17.51 -21.43 9.09
C VAL A 328 18.48 -21.91 10.16
N ARG A 329 18.01 -22.77 11.07
CA ARG A 329 18.82 -23.34 12.15
C ARG A 329 19.18 -24.78 11.81
N ARG A 330 20.45 -25.01 11.48
CA ARG A 330 20.98 -26.34 11.17
C ARG A 330 21.49 -27.02 12.45
N GLY A 331 20.98 -28.21 12.75
CA GLY A 331 21.41 -29.01 13.90
C GLY A 331 22.91 -29.35 13.88
N ALA A 332 23.49 -29.66 15.05
CA ALA A 332 24.90 -30.08 15.18
C ALA A 332 25.08 -31.59 14.96
N ALA A 333 26.32 -32.00 14.68
CA ALA A 333 26.66 -33.42 14.53
C ALA A 333 26.36 -34.17 15.84
N ALA A 334 25.65 -35.30 15.74
CA ALA A 334 25.50 -36.19 16.88
C ALA A 334 26.89 -36.70 17.30
N SER A 335 27.29 -36.39 18.53
CA SER A 335 28.55 -36.87 19.09
C SER A 335 28.41 -38.38 19.33
N SER A 336 29.08 -39.20 18.52
CA SER A 336 29.20 -40.62 18.84
C SER A 336 30.23 -40.79 19.96
N SER A 337 29.75 -40.73 21.21
CA SER A 337 30.56 -41.20 22.34
C SER A 337 30.63 -42.73 22.28
N ASN A 338 31.69 -43.22 21.65
CA ASN A 338 32.06 -44.62 21.67
C ASN A 338 32.58 -44.96 23.08
N GLY A 339 31.71 -45.47 23.94
CA GLY A 339 32.02 -45.88 25.31
C GLY A 339 31.26 -47.16 25.65
N GLY A 340 31.90 -48.30 25.43
CA GLY A 340 31.40 -49.59 25.88
C GLY A 340 31.33 -49.65 27.40
N GLY A 341 30.14 -49.97 27.92
CA GLY A 341 29.90 -50.13 29.36
C GLY A 341 28.49 -50.61 29.62
N SER A 342 28.31 -51.93 29.69
CA SER A 342 27.10 -52.56 30.20
C SER A 342 26.85 -52.12 31.65
N GLY A 343 25.79 -51.33 31.87
CA GLY A 343 25.34 -50.87 33.19
C GLY A 343 23.95 -50.26 33.10
N ALA A 344 23.08 -50.65 34.01
CA ALA A 344 21.65 -50.39 34.08
C ALA A 344 21.21 -48.94 33.78
N ALA A 345 20.07 -48.83 33.07
CA ALA A 345 19.33 -47.59 32.87
C ALA A 345 19.02 -46.93 34.23
N SER A 346 19.66 -45.79 34.50
CA SER A 346 19.19 -44.80 35.46
C SER A 346 18.39 -43.76 34.68
N HIS A 347 17.13 -43.57 35.07
CA HIS A 347 16.29 -42.48 34.58
C HIS A 347 16.91 -41.15 35.05
N ASP A 348 17.38 -40.35 34.10
CA ASP A 348 17.72 -38.96 34.37
C ASP A 348 16.41 -38.15 34.47
N ASP A 349 15.91 -38.02 35.71
CA ASP A 349 14.70 -37.26 36.08
C ASP A 349 14.97 -35.75 36.23
N GLY A 350 16.14 -35.26 35.79
CA GLY A 350 16.44 -33.83 35.76
C GLY A 350 15.54 -33.03 34.81
N PRO A 351 15.36 -31.71 35.06
CA PRO A 351 14.63 -30.84 34.16
C PRO A 351 15.40 -30.68 32.83
N LEU A 352 14.68 -30.76 31.70
CA LEU A 352 15.29 -30.51 30.40
C LEU A 352 15.62 -29.02 30.26
N SER A 353 16.85 -28.69 29.91
CA SER A 353 17.30 -27.31 29.83
C SER A 353 17.61 -26.85 28.41
N SER A 354 17.25 -25.61 28.07
CA SER A 354 17.70 -24.91 26.87
C SER A 354 18.00 -23.45 27.17
N THR A 355 19.05 -22.90 26.54
CA THR A 355 19.50 -21.52 26.72
C THR A 355 19.38 -20.65 25.48
N ASN A 356 18.80 -21.19 24.40
CA ASN A 356 18.72 -20.55 23.08
C ASN A 356 17.34 -19.97 22.76
N GLY A 357 16.48 -19.81 23.78
CA GLY A 357 15.11 -19.34 23.59
C GLY A 357 14.14 -20.37 23.02
N ARG A 358 14.51 -21.66 22.84
CA ARG A 358 13.55 -22.73 22.47
C ARG A 358 13.72 -24.00 23.30
N LEU A 359 12.62 -24.57 23.80
CA LEU A 359 12.62 -25.86 24.51
C LEU A 359 11.40 -26.70 24.10
N THR A 360 11.65 -27.92 23.61
CA THR A 360 10.61 -28.94 23.50
C THR A 360 10.60 -29.77 24.78
N LEU A 361 9.47 -29.77 25.48
CA LEU A 361 9.28 -30.41 26.77
C LEU A 361 8.24 -31.54 26.63
N PRO A 362 8.65 -32.81 26.78
CA PRO A 362 7.73 -33.94 26.77
C PRO A 362 6.68 -33.85 27.88
N VAL A 363 5.56 -34.54 27.68
CA VAL A 363 4.42 -34.57 28.62
C VAL A 363 4.89 -34.85 30.06
N GLY A 364 4.46 -34.02 31.00
CA GLY A 364 4.70 -34.23 32.44
C GLY A 364 6.12 -33.93 32.92
N ARG A 365 7.10 -33.63 32.04
CA ARG A 365 8.48 -33.32 32.43
C ARG A 365 8.62 -31.88 32.95
N ALA A 366 9.63 -31.64 33.79
CA ALA A 366 10.06 -30.30 34.16
C ALA A 366 11.06 -29.75 33.13
N GLY A 367 11.05 -28.43 32.92
CA GLY A 367 11.88 -27.76 31.92
C GLY A 367 12.46 -26.43 32.41
N LEU A 368 13.65 -26.10 31.94
CA LEU A 368 14.32 -24.81 32.13
C LEU A 368 14.60 -24.22 30.76
N LEU A 369 14.02 -23.07 30.45
CA LEU A 369 14.24 -22.37 29.19
C LEU A 369 14.81 -20.98 29.49
N SER A 370 15.86 -20.56 28.81
CA SER A 370 16.35 -19.18 28.88
C SER A 370 16.69 -18.62 27.51
N LEU A 371 16.67 -17.29 27.42
CA LEU A 371 17.27 -16.53 26.34
C LEU A 371 18.41 -15.71 26.94
N GLY A 372 19.64 -16.25 26.83
CA GLY A 372 20.81 -15.67 27.50
C GLY A 372 20.63 -15.56 29.02
N GLU A 373 21.09 -14.43 29.57
CA GLU A 373 20.92 -14.09 31.00
C GLU A 373 19.67 -13.22 31.26
N ALA A 374 19.01 -12.75 30.21
CA ALA A 374 17.97 -11.73 30.30
C ALA A 374 16.61 -12.27 30.77
N VAL A 375 16.26 -13.49 30.39
CA VAL A 375 15.00 -14.11 30.79
C VAL A 375 15.14 -15.62 30.97
N ARG A 376 14.52 -16.16 32.03
CA ARG A 376 14.50 -17.58 32.38
C ARG A 376 13.09 -18.02 32.75
N VAL A 377 12.68 -19.15 32.21
CA VAL A 377 11.38 -19.80 32.41
C VAL A 377 11.63 -21.18 33.01
N SER A 378 11.01 -21.46 34.16
CA SER A 378 11.06 -22.76 34.81
C SER A 378 9.67 -23.36 34.87
N VAL A 379 9.47 -24.40 34.04
CA VAL A 379 8.22 -25.15 33.94
C VAL A 379 8.31 -26.35 34.88
N PRO A 380 7.44 -26.44 35.92
CA PRO A 380 7.44 -27.58 36.81
C PRO A 380 6.88 -28.84 36.13
N ALA A 381 7.27 -30.01 36.64
CA ALA A 381 6.69 -31.28 36.20
C ALA A 381 5.15 -31.27 36.36
N GLY A 382 4.44 -31.75 35.34
CA GLY A 382 2.98 -31.76 35.28
C GLY A 382 2.33 -30.40 35.03
N ALA A 383 3.06 -29.39 34.56
CA ALA A 383 2.45 -28.10 34.15
C ALA A 383 1.55 -28.23 32.90
N ALA A 384 1.79 -29.23 32.04
CA ALA A 384 0.99 -29.52 30.87
C ALA A 384 0.78 -31.03 30.66
N GLU A 385 -0.36 -31.37 30.06
CA GLU A 385 -0.81 -32.75 29.76
C GLU A 385 -0.43 -33.21 28.34
N ARG A 386 0.26 -32.34 27.59
CA ARG A 386 0.72 -32.59 26.22
C ARG A 386 2.14 -32.05 26.06
N GLU A 387 2.80 -32.44 24.97
CA GLU A 387 4.13 -31.94 24.65
C GLU A 387 4.06 -30.43 24.41
N LEU A 388 4.97 -29.71 25.06
CA LEU A 388 5.10 -28.26 24.93
C LEU A 388 6.28 -27.91 24.05
N ILE A 389 6.08 -27.03 23.09
CA ILE A 389 7.15 -26.32 22.39
C ILE A 389 7.10 -24.90 22.90
N LEU A 390 8.13 -24.51 23.63
CA LEU A 390 8.26 -23.20 24.25
C LEU A 390 9.26 -22.36 23.48
N VAL A 391 8.91 -21.10 23.21
CA VAL A 391 9.79 -20.14 22.56
C VAL A 391 9.82 -18.85 23.36
N ILE A 392 10.99 -18.22 23.45
CA ILE A 392 11.23 -16.88 23.98
C ILE A 392 11.88 -16.06 22.87
N GLU A 393 11.30 -14.91 22.55
CA GLU A 393 11.84 -13.93 21.61
C GLU A 393 11.91 -12.55 22.26
N GLU A 394 12.90 -11.75 21.86
CA GLU A 394 12.98 -10.34 22.22
C GLU A 394 12.20 -9.52 21.18
N VAL A 395 11.26 -8.70 21.62
CA VAL A 395 10.45 -7.84 20.74
C VAL A 395 11.26 -6.60 20.39
N LEU A 396 11.59 -6.46 19.09
CA LEU A 396 12.43 -5.37 18.59
C LEU A 396 11.63 -4.11 18.26
N ASP A 397 10.40 -4.25 17.75
CA ASP A 397 9.49 -3.12 17.52
C ASP A 397 8.60 -2.92 18.74
N THR A 398 8.99 -1.96 19.58
CA THR A 398 8.31 -1.67 20.86
C THR A 398 7.44 -0.42 20.79
N GLY A 399 7.44 0.31 19.68
CA GLY A 399 6.76 1.62 19.56
C GLY A 399 5.25 1.54 19.71
N LYS A 400 4.64 0.41 19.34
CA LYS A 400 3.19 0.16 19.49
C LYS A 400 2.80 -0.41 20.86
N LEU A 401 3.79 -0.78 21.67
CA LEU A 401 3.59 -1.43 22.98
C LEU A 401 3.84 -0.47 24.15
N LEU A 402 4.34 0.74 23.89
CA LEU A 402 4.73 1.71 24.91
C LEU A 402 3.96 3.01 24.68
N PHE A 403 3.17 3.44 25.68
CA PHE A 403 2.34 4.65 25.60
C PHE A 403 2.84 5.70 26.61
N ASP A 404 4.01 6.28 26.32
CA ASP A 404 4.64 7.51 26.87
C ASP A 404 4.77 7.71 28.39
N LYS A 405 4.25 6.83 29.26
CA LYS A 405 4.31 6.98 30.73
C LYS A 405 5.08 5.87 31.45
N GLU A 406 5.59 4.90 30.71
CA GLU A 406 6.16 3.67 31.26
C GLU A 406 7.68 3.69 31.15
N ARG A 407 8.37 3.75 32.30
CA ARG A 407 9.83 3.66 32.32
C ARG A 407 10.24 2.19 32.30
N LEU A 408 10.45 1.67 31.10
CA LEU A 408 10.91 0.32 30.84
C LEU A 408 12.31 0.07 31.45
N LEU A 409 12.51 -1.06 32.13
CA LEU A 409 13.76 -1.46 32.78
C LEU A 409 14.38 -2.74 32.18
N SER A 410 13.66 -3.46 31.32
CA SER A 410 14.13 -4.65 30.59
C SER A 410 13.76 -4.55 29.11
N SER A 411 14.27 -5.44 28.26
CA SER A 411 13.61 -5.67 26.95
C SER A 411 12.21 -6.26 27.15
N ILE A 412 11.38 -6.18 26.12
CA ILE A 412 10.10 -6.88 26.06
C ILE A 412 10.34 -8.27 25.49
N PHE A 413 9.90 -9.32 26.19
CA PHE A 413 10.04 -10.70 25.73
C PHE A 413 8.68 -11.30 25.42
N GLU A 414 8.50 -11.79 24.20
CA GLU A 414 7.37 -12.62 23.82
C GLU A 414 7.68 -14.08 24.14
N ILE A 415 6.83 -14.69 24.96
CA ILE A 415 6.93 -16.10 25.29
C ILE A 415 5.73 -16.81 24.69
N THR A 416 5.96 -17.90 23.97
CA THR A 416 4.89 -18.65 23.30
C THR A 416 4.94 -20.13 23.64
N LYS A 417 3.79 -20.77 23.48
CA LYS A 417 3.61 -22.22 23.57
C LYS A 417 2.72 -22.70 22.43
N ASN A 418 2.97 -23.91 21.94
CA ASN A 418 2.20 -24.56 20.87
C ASN A 418 0.77 -24.99 21.26
N VAL A 419 0.29 -24.66 22.46
CA VAL A 419 -1.03 -25.04 22.96
C VAL A 419 -1.74 -23.81 23.51
N PRO A 420 -3.05 -23.61 23.31
CA PRO A 420 -3.74 -22.42 23.77
C PRO A 420 -4.06 -22.44 25.28
N GLU A 421 -4.15 -23.61 25.92
CA GLU A 421 -4.66 -23.73 27.30
C GLU A 421 -3.65 -23.26 28.37
N ASN A 422 -4.13 -22.65 29.46
CA ASN A 422 -3.29 -22.28 30.60
C ASN A 422 -2.62 -23.50 31.26
N PHE A 423 -1.47 -23.28 31.88
CA PHE A 423 -0.75 -24.30 32.63
C PHE A 423 -1.57 -24.76 33.85
N LYS A 424 -1.59 -26.08 34.10
CA LYS A 424 -2.24 -26.66 35.28
C LYS A 424 -1.51 -26.33 36.58
N ARG A 425 -0.22 -26.01 36.47
CA ARG A 425 0.64 -25.55 37.57
C ARG A 425 1.36 -24.28 37.11
N PRO A 426 1.43 -23.24 37.95
CA PRO A 426 2.10 -22.01 37.56
C PRO A 426 3.56 -22.25 37.22
N VAL A 427 4.01 -21.60 36.16
CA VAL A 427 5.39 -21.57 35.69
C VAL A 427 6.10 -20.39 36.36
N THR A 428 7.38 -20.57 36.68
CA THR A 428 8.19 -19.46 37.23
C THR A 428 8.89 -18.72 36.10
N LEU A 429 8.66 -17.41 36.00
CA LEU A 429 9.36 -16.51 35.09
C LEU A 429 10.33 -15.63 35.88
N LYS A 430 11.57 -15.51 35.41
CA LYS A 430 12.59 -14.62 35.92
C LYS A 430 13.08 -13.68 34.84
N LEU A 431 13.04 -12.38 35.07
CA LEU A 431 13.45 -11.34 34.14
C LEU A 431 14.57 -10.50 34.75
N ALA A 432 15.64 -10.29 33.99
CA ALA A 432 16.68 -9.32 34.32
C ALA A 432 16.17 -7.91 34.07
N TYR A 433 16.66 -6.97 34.87
CA TYR A 433 16.33 -5.55 34.73
C TYR A 433 17.54 -4.68 35.06
N ASP A 434 17.58 -3.51 34.42
CA ASP A 434 18.61 -2.53 34.69
C ASP A 434 18.24 -1.69 35.92
N SER A 435 18.82 -2.06 37.06
CA SER A 435 18.63 -1.33 38.32
C SER A 435 19.18 0.10 38.30
N ALA A 436 20.14 0.43 37.43
CA ALA A 436 20.67 1.80 37.31
C ALA A 436 19.65 2.75 36.68
N ARG A 437 18.65 2.21 35.98
CA ARG A 437 17.52 2.98 35.43
C ARG A 437 16.42 3.23 36.46
N LEU A 438 16.51 2.79 37.72
CA LEU A 438 15.54 3.13 38.76
C LEU A 438 15.82 4.52 39.35
N ALA A 439 14.81 5.38 39.45
CA ALA A 439 14.90 6.63 40.20
C ALA A 439 14.62 6.41 41.70
N GLU A 440 14.98 7.40 42.53
CA GLU A 440 14.71 7.38 43.97
C GLU A 440 13.20 7.23 44.24
N GLY A 441 12.81 6.27 45.08
CA GLY A 441 11.40 5.96 45.37
C GLY A 441 10.70 5.02 44.37
N GLN A 442 11.37 4.60 43.29
CA GLN A 442 10.85 3.61 42.35
C GLN A 442 11.26 2.18 42.71
N LYS A 443 10.39 1.23 42.41
CA LYS A 443 10.64 -0.21 42.48
C LYS A 443 10.46 -0.86 41.10
N PRO A 444 11.24 -1.89 40.76
CA PRO A 444 11.05 -2.65 39.52
C PRO A 444 9.88 -3.62 39.71
N VAL A 445 9.02 -3.75 38.69
CA VAL A 445 7.85 -4.63 38.71
C VAL A 445 7.65 -5.31 37.35
N VAL A 446 7.30 -6.60 37.35
CA VAL A 446 6.97 -7.35 36.12
C VAL A 446 5.54 -7.07 35.70
N PHE A 447 5.35 -6.87 34.40
CA PHE A 447 4.05 -6.78 33.75
C PHE A 447 3.95 -7.83 32.65
N TYR A 448 2.72 -8.25 32.35
CA TYR A 448 2.40 -8.96 31.11
C TYR A 448 1.53 -8.08 30.22
N TYR A 449 1.63 -8.24 28.91
CA TYR A 449 0.76 -7.52 27.98
C TYR A 449 -0.51 -8.33 27.72
N ASP A 450 -1.66 -7.74 28.04
CA ASP A 450 -2.95 -8.28 27.68
C ASP A 450 -3.30 -7.83 26.25
N GLU A 451 -3.16 -8.76 25.31
CA GLU A 451 -3.44 -8.53 23.88
C GLU A 451 -4.89 -8.13 23.61
N ALA A 452 -5.84 -8.57 24.44
CA ALA A 452 -7.26 -8.26 24.23
C ALA A 452 -7.58 -6.80 24.60
N SER A 453 -6.95 -6.29 25.66
CA SER A 453 -7.11 -4.91 26.10
C SER A 453 -6.04 -3.95 25.57
N ALA A 454 -4.98 -4.49 24.95
CA ALA A 454 -3.78 -3.77 24.51
C ALA A 454 -3.10 -3.00 25.67
N GLN A 455 -3.00 -3.62 26.85
CA GLN A 455 -2.50 -2.98 28.06
C GLN A 455 -1.50 -3.85 28.84
N TRP A 456 -0.54 -3.19 29.48
CA TRP A 456 0.34 -3.83 30.46
C TRP A 456 -0.38 -4.03 31.80
N VAL A 457 -0.43 -5.28 32.27
CA VAL A 457 -1.01 -5.68 33.55
C VAL A 457 0.09 -6.00 34.55
N GLU A 458 0.08 -5.30 35.69
CA GLU A 458 1.04 -5.47 36.78
C GLU A 458 0.87 -6.83 37.47
N ILE A 459 1.93 -7.65 37.53
CA ILE A 459 1.92 -8.95 38.22
C ILE A 459 2.94 -9.04 39.37
N GLY A 460 3.59 -7.92 39.70
CA GLY A 460 4.50 -7.85 40.84
C GLY A 460 5.88 -8.43 40.53
N GLY A 461 6.51 -9.04 41.53
CA GLY A 461 7.81 -9.71 41.39
C GLY A 461 8.64 -9.62 42.65
N ALA A 462 9.28 -10.73 43.01
CA ALA A 462 10.27 -10.77 44.06
C ALA A 462 11.66 -10.52 43.46
N ALA A 463 12.32 -9.44 43.88
CA ALA A 463 13.68 -9.10 43.44
C ALA A 463 14.71 -9.92 44.22
N ALA A 464 15.55 -10.67 43.50
CA ALA A 464 16.71 -11.36 44.04
C ALA A 464 17.79 -11.45 42.94
N ASP A 465 19.04 -11.15 43.29
CA ASP A 465 20.21 -11.31 42.40
C ASP A 465 20.08 -10.62 41.03
N GLY A 466 19.47 -9.42 40.98
CA GLY A 466 19.28 -8.67 39.74
C GLY A 466 18.17 -9.21 38.81
N LEU A 467 17.41 -10.20 39.27
CA LEU A 467 16.25 -10.77 38.57
C LEU A 467 14.97 -10.49 39.36
N LEU A 468 13.87 -10.23 38.66
CA LEU A 468 12.52 -10.31 39.22
C LEU A 468 11.91 -11.67 38.94
N SER A 469 11.41 -12.34 39.97
CA SER A 469 10.74 -13.65 39.86
C SER A 469 9.23 -13.50 40.06
N VAL A 470 8.44 -14.06 39.13
CA VAL A 470 6.97 -14.14 39.20
C VAL A 470 6.46 -15.54 38.83
N GLN A 471 5.24 -15.86 39.23
CA GLN A 471 4.53 -17.06 38.80
C GLN A 471 3.44 -16.68 37.80
N VAL A 472 3.39 -17.40 36.67
CA VAL A 472 2.45 -17.16 35.57
C VAL A 472 1.79 -18.48 35.15
N ASP A 473 0.54 -18.42 34.71
CA ASP A 473 -0.22 -19.59 34.24
C ASP A 473 -0.45 -19.59 32.73
N HIS A 474 -0.05 -18.53 32.04
CA HIS A 474 -0.09 -18.39 30.59
C HIS A 474 1.16 -17.63 30.10
N PHE A 475 1.36 -17.63 28.79
CA PHE A 475 2.43 -16.87 28.14
C PHE A 475 1.85 -15.86 27.16
N THR A 476 2.54 -14.72 27.08
CA THR A 476 2.27 -13.53 26.26
C THR A 476 3.59 -12.73 26.23
N LYS A 477 3.54 -11.41 26.06
CA LYS A 477 4.68 -10.51 26.21
C LYS A 477 4.88 -10.11 27.67
N PHE A 478 6.12 -10.10 28.13
CA PHE A 478 6.50 -9.73 29.50
C PHE A 478 7.60 -8.69 29.49
N ALA A 479 7.57 -7.78 30.46
CA ALA A 479 8.59 -6.77 30.64
C ALA A 479 8.67 -6.30 32.10
N VAL A 480 9.77 -5.65 32.46
CA VAL A 480 9.98 -5.01 33.76
C VAL A 480 9.86 -3.51 33.62
N PHE A 481 9.04 -2.87 34.45
CA PHE A 481 8.85 -1.42 34.49
C PHE A 481 9.22 -0.84 35.86
N ALA A 482 9.61 0.43 35.89
CA ALA A 482 9.79 1.19 37.12
C ALA A 482 8.43 1.71 37.61
N VAL A 483 8.07 1.38 38.86
CA VAL A 483 6.83 1.79 39.51
C VAL A 483 7.18 2.60 40.77
N GLY A 484 6.83 3.89 40.82
CA GLY A 484 7.02 4.72 42.02
C GLY A 484 6.81 6.22 41.82
N SER A 485 5.99 6.78 42.72
CA SER A 485 5.61 8.18 43.00
C SER A 485 5.56 9.24 41.89
N GLU A 486 5.07 8.90 40.70
CA GLU A 486 4.07 9.76 40.07
C GLU A 486 2.78 8.95 39.98
N GLN A 487 1.68 9.59 40.37
CA GLN A 487 0.39 8.96 40.60
C GLN A 487 0.07 7.93 39.50
N LYS A 488 -0.06 6.63 39.89
CA LYS A 488 -1.03 5.76 39.21
C LYS A 488 -2.27 6.63 39.06
N PRO A 489 -2.75 6.94 37.83
CA PRO A 489 -4.00 7.66 37.72
C PRO A 489 -4.97 6.89 38.59
N ALA A 490 -5.49 7.55 39.63
CA ALA A 490 -6.61 6.98 40.35
C ALA A 490 -7.59 6.58 39.24
N GLU A 491 -8.14 5.35 39.28
CA GLU A 491 -9.23 4.97 38.38
C GLU A 491 -10.12 6.19 38.20
N PRO A 492 -10.38 6.62 36.95
CA PRO A 492 -11.07 7.88 36.72
C PRO A 492 -12.44 7.82 37.37
N LYS A 493 -12.55 8.34 38.59
CA LYS A 493 -13.77 8.34 39.38
C LYS A 493 -14.51 9.63 39.08
N PHE A 494 -15.49 9.52 38.20
CA PHE A 494 -16.41 10.62 37.93
C PHE A 494 -17.56 10.60 38.94
N SER A 495 -17.85 11.77 39.50
CA SER A 495 -18.88 11.93 40.53
C SER A 495 -20.32 11.70 40.04
N ASP A 496 -20.53 11.64 38.73
CA ASP A 496 -21.85 11.73 38.08
C ASP A 496 -22.15 10.61 37.07
N ILE A 497 -21.40 9.49 37.11
CA ILE A 497 -21.63 8.34 36.22
C ILE A 497 -22.18 7.09 36.93
N GLY A 498 -22.22 7.08 38.26
CA GLY A 498 -22.66 5.90 39.02
C GLY A 498 -24.09 5.48 38.68
N GLY A 499 -24.27 4.24 38.24
CA GLY A 499 -25.56 3.69 37.80
C GLY A 499 -26.01 4.17 36.41
N HIS A 500 -25.16 4.89 35.67
CA HIS A 500 -25.44 5.31 34.30
C HIS A 500 -25.18 4.15 33.33
N TRP A 501 -26.01 3.98 32.29
CA TRP A 501 -25.88 2.87 31.33
C TRP A 501 -24.52 2.82 30.60
N ALA A 502 -23.84 3.97 30.51
CA ALA A 502 -22.54 4.12 29.85
C ALA A 502 -21.37 4.16 30.83
N GLU A 503 -21.58 3.86 32.13
CA GLU A 503 -20.54 3.93 33.16
C GLU A 503 -19.28 3.16 32.75
N ASP A 504 -19.42 1.87 32.41
CA ASP A 504 -18.29 1.02 32.00
C ASP A 504 -17.59 1.57 30.74
N ALA A 505 -18.37 1.97 29.72
CA ALA A 505 -17.83 2.50 28.47
C ALA A 505 -17.08 3.83 28.69
N ILE A 506 -17.54 4.67 29.61
CA ILE A 506 -16.88 5.94 29.97
C ILE A 506 -15.57 5.66 30.71
N LEU A 507 -15.58 4.73 31.66
CA LEU A 507 -14.39 4.34 32.41
C LEU A 507 -13.34 3.73 31.48
N GLU A 508 -13.75 2.82 30.58
CA GLU A 508 -12.86 2.18 29.62
C GLU A 508 -12.28 3.20 28.62
N ALA A 509 -13.13 4.05 28.02
CA ALA A 509 -12.68 5.08 27.10
C ALA A 509 -11.73 6.09 27.77
N THR A 510 -11.94 6.38 29.07
CA THR A 510 -11.03 7.24 29.84
C THR A 510 -9.71 6.53 30.15
N GLY A 511 -9.75 5.25 30.53
CA GLY A 511 -8.56 4.43 30.75
C GLY A 511 -7.68 4.29 29.51
N LYS A 512 -8.31 4.27 28.32
CA LYS A 512 -7.65 4.29 27.00
C LYS A 512 -7.23 5.69 26.52
N GLY A 513 -7.44 6.74 27.33
CA GLY A 513 -7.10 8.12 26.95
C GLY A 513 -7.93 8.71 25.80
N LEU A 514 -9.03 8.06 25.42
CA LEU A 514 -9.90 8.48 24.32
C LEU A 514 -10.74 9.70 24.71
N VAL A 515 -11.20 9.73 25.97
CA VAL A 515 -12.03 10.79 26.53
C VAL A 515 -11.52 11.21 27.90
N SER A 516 -11.84 12.45 28.27
CA SER A 516 -11.51 13.03 29.58
C SER A 516 -12.74 13.69 30.20
N GLY A 517 -12.83 13.68 31.52
CA GLY A 517 -13.83 14.48 32.25
C GLY A 517 -13.39 15.92 32.47
N TYR A 518 -14.24 16.67 33.15
CA TYR A 518 -13.99 18.07 33.49
C TYR A 518 -13.13 18.18 34.75
N ALA A 519 -12.43 19.32 34.90
CA ALA A 519 -11.55 19.60 36.03
C ALA A 519 -12.22 19.51 37.41
N ASN A 520 -13.56 19.59 37.47
CA ASN A 520 -14.35 19.45 38.69
C ASN A 520 -14.66 17.99 39.08
N GLY A 521 -14.12 17.00 38.37
CA GLY A 521 -14.36 15.57 38.65
C GLY A 521 -15.70 15.04 38.14
N SER A 522 -16.35 15.71 37.19
CA SER A 522 -17.57 15.23 36.52
C SER A 522 -17.28 14.83 35.08
N PHE A 523 -18.04 13.88 34.52
CA PHE A 523 -18.00 13.52 33.10
C PHE A 523 -19.13 14.18 32.30
N ARG A 524 -20.26 14.46 32.95
CA ARG A 524 -21.52 14.98 32.38
C ARG A 524 -22.08 14.07 31.28
N PRO A 525 -22.40 12.80 31.60
CA PRO A 525 -22.74 11.80 30.59
C PRO A 525 -23.95 12.18 29.71
N ASN A 526 -24.92 12.91 30.26
CA ASN A 526 -26.13 13.34 29.56
C ASN A 526 -26.04 14.72 28.91
N ALA A 527 -24.91 15.44 29.08
CA ALA A 527 -24.73 16.72 28.41
C ALA A 527 -24.48 16.51 26.91
N PRO A 528 -24.99 17.40 26.03
CA PRO A 528 -24.65 17.34 24.62
C PRO A 528 -23.14 17.59 24.44
N VAL A 529 -22.54 16.93 23.46
CA VAL A 529 -21.13 17.12 23.11
C VAL A 529 -20.99 18.22 22.05
N SER A 530 -20.04 19.13 22.24
CA SER A 530 -19.72 20.17 21.26
C SER A 530 -18.89 19.62 20.09
N ARG A 531 -18.89 20.32 18.96
CA ARG A 531 -18.06 19.98 17.78
C ARG A 531 -16.57 19.94 18.10
N ALA A 532 -16.08 20.87 18.92
CA ALA A 532 -14.68 20.87 19.35
C ALA A 532 -14.35 19.67 20.25
N GLU A 533 -15.21 19.35 21.22
CA GLU A 533 -15.02 18.18 22.08
C GLU A 533 -15.00 16.89 21.27
N PHE A 534 -15.95 16.73 20.34
CA PHE A 534 -16.02 15.54 19.50
C PHE A 534 -14.80 15.40 18.57
N ALA A 535 -14.33 16.50 17.99
CA ALA A 535 -13.12 16.47 17.16
C ALA A 535 -11.89 16.00 17.96
N VAL A 536 -11.70 16.51 19.18
CA VAL A 536 -10.58 16.08 20.05
C VAL A 536 -10.71 14.60 20.44
N MET A 537 -11.91 14.16 20.82
CA MET A 537 -12.15 12.75 21.13
C MET A 537 -11.82 11.83 19.95
N LEU A 538 -12.17 12.24 18.73
CA LEU A 538 -11.88 11.49 17.51
C LEU A 538 -10.38 11.46 17.18
N MET A 539 -9.66 12.57 17.36
CA MET A 539 -8.21 12.59 17.16
C MET A 539 -7.46 11.71 18.16
N ASN A 540 -7.90 11.70 19.43
CA ASN A 540 -7.36 10.77 20.43
C ASN A 540 -7.61 9.32 20.03
N ALA A 541 -8.81 9.00 19.53
CA ALA A 541 -9.15 7.67 19.05
C ALA A 541 -8.38 7.23 17.79
N LEU A 542 -7.81 8.19 17.04
CA LEU A 542 -6.91 7.92 15.92
C LEU A 542 -5.44 7.75 16.34
N GLY A 543 -5.12 7.84 17.63
CA GLY A 543 -3.73 7.78 18.10
C GLY A 543 -2.90 8.98 17.64
N MET A 544 -3.55 10.10 17.35
CA MET A 544 -2.93 11.35 16.93
C MET A 544 -3.07 12.38 18.06
N PRO A 545 -2.30 12.24 19.17
CA PRO A 545 -2.31 13.24 20.22
C PRO A 545 -1.84 14.58 19.66
N ALA A 546 -2.24 15.64 20.36
CA ALA A 546 -2.09 17.02 19.94
C ALA A 546 -0.64 17.54 20.00
N ASP A 547 0.24 17.05 19.12
CA ASP A 547 1.58 17.58 18.88
C ASP A 547 1.75 18.20 17.48
N GLU A 548 2.74 19.09 17.39
CA GLU A 548 2.90 20.22 16.46
C GLU A 548 2.02 20.19 15.20
N ALA A 549 0.93 20.94 15.23
CA ALA A 549 0.03 21.16 14.10
C ALA A 549 -0.03 22.65 13.74
N ALA A 550 -0.04 22.97 12.44
CA ALA A 550 -0.23 24.32 11.93
C ALA A 550 -1.61 24.87 12.34
N GLU A 551 -1.78 26.20 12.35
CA GLU A 551 -3.06 26.81 12.72
C GLU A 551 -4.18 26.43 11.74
N SER A 552 -5.38 26.16 12.27
CA SER A 552 -6.56 25.91 11.43
C SER A 552 -6.96 27.18 10.68
N GLY A 553 -7.22 27.10 9.37
CA GLY A 553 -7.65 28.23 8.54
C GLY A 553 -9.09 28.74 8.78
N PHE A 554 -9.71 28.41 9.92
CA PHE A 554 -11.08 28.78 10.24
C PHE A 554 -11.20 30.24 10.70
N THR A 555 -12.26 30.92 10.27
CA THR A 555 -12.49 32.34 10.60
C THR A 555 -12.81 32.58 12.08
N ASP A 556 -13.26 31.55 12.79
CA ASP A 556 -13.62 31.59 14.21
C ASP A 556 -12.60 30.87 15.10
N VAL A 557 -11.33 30.78 14.66
CA VAL A 557 -10.23 30.15 15.43
C VAL A 557 -10.07 30.72 16.84
N ALA A 558 -10.38 32.01 17.04
CA ALA A 558 -10.36 32.66 18.36
C ALA A 558 -11.43 32.10 19.33
N GLY A 559 -12.52 31.53 18.81
CA GLY A 559 -13.55 30.85 19.58
C GLY A 559 -13.19 29.40 19.95
N ILE A 560 -12.10 28.86 19.40
CA ILE A 560 -11.59 27.52 19.71
C ILE A 560 -10.70 27.61 20.95
N GLY A 561 -11.14 26.96 22.02
CA GLY A 561 -10.38 26.87 23.26
C GLY A 561 -8.98 26.29 23.03
N GLU A 562 -7.99 26.74 23.79
CA GLU A 562 -6.59 26.31 23.64
C GLU A 562 -6.44 24.79 23.70
N TRP A 563 -7.22 24.13 24.57
CA TRP A 563 -7.26 22.68 24.72
C TRP A 563 -7.70 21.93 23.46
N ALA A 564 -8.47 22.56 22.56
CA ALA A 564 -9.01 21.95 21.35
C ALA A 564 -8.29 22.38 20.07
N ARG A 565 -7.55 23.49 20.12
CA ARG A 565 -7.02 24.17 18.92
C ARG A 565 -6.17 23.26 18.05
N LYS A 566 -5.26 22.53 18.67
CA LYS A 566 -4.37 21.58 17.98
C LYS A 566 -5.14 20.41 17.37
N GLY A 567 -6.02 19.77 18.15
CA GLY A 567 -6.81 18.63 17.65
C GLY A 567 -7.76 19.02 16.52
N VAL A 568 -8.37 20.21 16.58
CA VAL A 568 -9.21 20.73 15.49
C VAL A 568 -8.40 21.02 14.23
N ALA A 569 -7.20 21.58 14.37
CA ALA A 569 -6.32 21.81 13.24
C ALA A 569 -5.87 20.51 12.56
N GLN A 570 -5.46 19.51 13.35
CA GLN A 570 -5.12 18.17 12.84
C GLN A 570 -6.30 17.52 12.12
N ALA A 571 -7.50 17.56 12.73
CA ALA A 571 -8.72 17.04 12.10
C ALA A 571 -9.03 17.75 10.77
N SER A 572 -8.74 19.04 10.67
CA SER A 572 -8.93 19.80 9.44
C SER A 572 -7.93 19.39 8.37
N GLN A 573 -6.66 19.26 8.73
CA GLN A 573 -5.58 18.85 7.83
C GLN A 573 -5.79 17.41 7.31
N ALA A 574 -6.32 16.53 8.17
CA ALA A 574 -6.68 15.16 7.81
C ALA A 574 -7.96 15.07 6.95
N GLY A 575 -8.63 16.20 6.64
CA GLY A 575 -9.87 16.23 5.88
C GLY A 575 -11.09 15.68 6.65
N ILE A 576 -10.97 15.43 7.94
CA ILE A 576 -12.05 14.92 8.80
C ILE A 576 -13.10 16.01 9.01
N VAL A 577 -12.65 17.26 9.25
CA VAL A 577 -13.52 18.44 9.38
C VAL A 577 -13.20 19.46 8.28
N SER A 578 -14.24 20.06 7.71
CA SER A 578 -14.10 21.00 6.57
C SER A 578 -14.65 22.41 6.89
N GLY A 579 -15.14 22.64 8.11
CA GLY A 579 -15.88 23.85 8.47
C GLY A 579 -17.24 23.95 7.78
N TYR A 580 -17.90 25.10 7.93
CA TYR A 580 -19.13 25.45 7.24
C TYR A 580 -18.82 26.36 6.03
N ALA A 581 -19.81 26.55 5.15
CA ALA A 581 -19.67 27.38 3.94
C ALA A 581 -19.27 28.84 4.22
N ASP A 582 -19.47 29.33 5.44
CA ASP A 582 -19.07 30.66 5.90
C ASP A 582 -17.60 30.74 6.38
N GLY A 583 -16.84 29.63 6.31
CA GLY A 583 -15.45 29.54 6.76
C GLY A 583 -15.29 29.27 8.27
N SER A 584 -16.40 29.11 9.01
CA SER A 584 -16.38 28.85 10.46
C SER A 584 -16.29 27.36 10.80
N PHE A 585 -15.75 27.01 11.97
CA PHE A 585 -15.77 25.67 12.55
C PHE A 585 -16.95 25.45 13.50
N ARG A 586 -17.39 26.51 14.18
CA ARG A 586 -18.42 26.55 15.24
C ARG A 586 -18.09 25.64 16.43
N PRO A 587 -16.99 25.89 17.16
CA PRO A 587 -16.45 24.97 18.17
C PRO A 587 -17.42 24.62 19.29
N ASN A 588 -18.25 25.58 19.71
CA ASN A 588 -19.19 25.42 20.83
C ASN A 588 -20.59 24.96 20.40
N ALA A 589 -20.84 24.81 19.10
CA ALA A 589 -22.10 24.24 18.63
C ALA A 589 -22.15 22.74 18.96
N ASN A 590 -23.31 22.25 19.39
CA ASN A 590 -23.50 20.83 19.62
C ASN A 590 -23.40 20.08 18.30
N VAL A 591 -22.63 19.01 18.27
CA VAL A 591 -22.49 18.20 17.06
C VAL A 591 -23.72 17.31 16.87
N SER A 592 -24.28 17.32 15.67
CA SER A 592 -25.41 16.48 15.30
C SER A 592 -24.97 15.05 14.97
N ARG A 593 -25.90 14.10 15.06
CA ARG A 593 -25.64 12.70 14.68
C ARG A 593 -25.20 12.55 13.23
N ALA A 594 -25.75 13.35 12.31
CA ALA A 594 -25.32 13.36 10.90
C ALA A 594 -23.87 13.83 10.74
N GLU A 595 -23.46 14.86 11.47
CA GLU A 595 -22.07 15.36 11.44
C GLU A 595 -21.10 14.34 12.06
N ILE A 596 -21.47 13.70 13.17
CA ILE A 596 -20.69 12.60 13.77
C ILE A 596 -20.46 11.49 12.75
N ALA A 597 -21.51 11.08 12.04
CA ALA A 597 -21.41 10.01 11.06
C ALA A 597 -20.42 10.35 9.94
N VAL A 598 -20.47 11.57 9.41
CA VAL A 598 -19.55 12.00 8.36
C VAL A 598 -18.12 12.14 8.88
N MET A 599 -17.91 12.66 10.09
CA MET A 599 -16.59 12.76 10.68
C MET A 599 -15.96 11.36 10.87
N LEU A 600 -16.73 10.40 11.36
CA LEU A 600 -16.28 9.01 11.53
C LEU A 600 -15.98 8.33 10.19
N ALA A 601 -16.86 8.47 9.19
CA ALA A 601 -16.66 7.86 7.89
C ALA A 601 -15.40 8.41 7.18
N ARG A 602 -15.15 9.71 7.29
CA ARG A 602 -13.92 10.36 6.79
C ARG A 602 -12.68 9.89 7.54
N ALA A 603 -12.75 9.83 8.88
CA ALA A 603 -11.66 9.33 9.70
C ALA A 603 -11.32 7.85 9.39
N SER A 604 -12.31 7.04 9.02
CA SER A 604 -12.14 5.67 8.56
C SER A 604 -11.78 5.52 7.08
N ARG A 605 -11.72 6.62 6.31
CA ARG A 605 -11.52 6.60 4.84
C ARG A 605 -12.47 5.63 4.12
N LEU A 606 -13.70 5.50 4.59
CA LEU A 606 -14.68 4.58 4.01
C LEU A 606 -15.05 5.02 2.61
N SER A 607 -15.11 4.07 1.69
CA SER A 607 -15.72 4.28 0.37
C SER A 607 -17.23 4.28 0.54
N LEU A 608 -17.85 5.45 0.32
CA LEU A 608 -19.28 5.65 0.54
C LEU A 608 -20.00 5.70 -0.81
N PRO A 609 -20.93 4.76 -1.11
CA PRO A 609 -21.73 4.84 -2.34
C PRO A 609 -22.70 6.02 -2.29
N GLU A 610 -22.72 6.85 -3.33
CA GLU A 610 -23.62 8.01 -3.36
C GLU A 610 -25.10 7.60 -3.56
N GLY A 611 -26.00 8.37 -2.93
CA GLY A 611 -27.41 8.42 -3.31
C GLY A 611 -28.30 7.24 -2.88
N SER A 612 -27.80 6.29 -2.07
CA SER A 612 -28.61 5.16 -1.62
C SER A 612 -29.58 5.56 -0.48
N PRO A 613 -30.84 5.09 -0.51
CA PRO A 613 -31.73 5.22 0.65
C PRO A 613 -31.16 4.41 1.82
N THR A 614 -31.28 4.96 3.02
CA THR A 614 -30.87 4.28 4.26
C THR A 614 -31.94 3.28 4.72
N SER A 615 -31.53 2.34 5.56
CA SER A 615 -32.42 1.39 6.24
C SER A 615 -33.23 2.02 7.38
N PHE A 616 -33.04 3.31 7.65
CA PHE A 616 -33.73 4.04 8.72
C PHE A 616 -35.11 4.57 8.29
N ALA A 617 -36.06 4.50 9.21
CA ALA A 617 -37.43 4.97 9.01
C ALA A 617 -37.55 6.49 8.79
N ASP A 618 -36.55 7.27 9.23
CA ASP A 618 -36.42 8.71 8.98
C ASP A 618 -35.41 9.04 7.87
N ASP A 619 -35.19 8.13 6.90
CA ASP A 619 -34.32 8.36 5.73
C ASP A 619 -34.57 9.72 5.03
N ARG A 620 -35.83 10.16 4.98
CA ARG A 620 -36.24 11.42 4.35
C ARG A 620 -35.72 12.65 5.09
N ASP A 621 -35.44 12.52 6.39
CA ASP A 621 -34.92 13.59 7.24
C ASP A 621 -33.38 13.60 7.27
N ILE A 622 -32.72 12.53 6.80
CA ILE A 622 -31.26 12.43 6.72
C ILE A 622 -30.77 13.25 5.53
N PRO A 623 -29.91 14.27 5.75
CA PRO A 623 -29.34 15.04 4.65
C PRO A 623 -28.59 14.14 3.66
N ALA A 624 -28.69 14.42 2.37
CA ALA A 624 -28.06 13.60 1.32
C ALA A 624 -26.56 13.36 1.58
N TRP A 625 -25.84 14.39 2.04
CA TRP A 625 -24.42 14.33 2.40
C TRP A 625 -24.09 13.40 3.57
N ALA A 626 -25.08 12.99 4.38
CA ALA A 626 -24.90 12.13 5.54
C ALA A 626 -25.43 10.70 5.33
N LYS A 627 -26.22 10.44 4.29
CA LYS A 627 -26.94 9.17 4.12
C LYS A 627 -26.01 7.96 4.03
N ALA A 628 -25.02 8.03 3.16
CA ALA A 628 -24.08 6.92 2.97
C ALA A 628 -23.27 6.66 4.24
N ALA A 629 -22.82 7.71 4.93
CA ALA A 629 -22.11 7.58 6.20
C ALA A 629 -22.99 6.99 7.31
N ALA A 630 -24.26 7.42 7.38
CA ALA A 630 -25.22 6.90 8.36
C ALA A 630 -25.50 5.41 8.14
N GLU A 631 -25.70 4.98 6.89
CA GLU A 631 -25.94 3.58 6.56
C GLU A 631 -24.71 2.72 6.85
N GLU A 632 -23.55 3.17 6.42
CA GLU A 632 -22.32 2.39 6.54
C GLU A 632 -21.89 2.23 8.00
N LEU A 633 -21.99 3.28 8.82
CA LEU A 633 -21.69 3.17 10.25
C LEU A 633 -22.72 2.33 11.02
N ASN A 634 -23.95 2.24 10.51
CA ASN A 634 -24.95 1.32 11.05
C ASN A 634 -24.57 -0.13 10.72
N ARG A 635 -24.15 -0.40 9.48
CA ARG A 635 -23.68 -1.71 9.00
C ARG A 635 -22.44 -2.19 9.77
N LEU A 636 -21.51 -1.28 10.04
CA LEU A 636 -20.29 -1.54 10.83
C LEU A 636 -20.53 -1.57 12.34
N GLU A 637 -21.78 -1.39 12.78
CA GLU A 637 -22.19 -1.29 14.19
C GLU A 637 -21.52 -0.16 15.01
N LEU A 638 -20.80 0.74 14.33
CA LEU A 638 -20.13 1.89 14.93
C LEU A 638 -21.13 2.91 15.46
N MET A 639 -22.21 3.15 14.73
CA MET A 639 -23.27 4.08 15.12
C MET A 639 -24.66 3.52 14.80
N LYS A 640 -25.33 2.98 15.82
CA LYS A 640 -26.68 2.39 15.68
C LYS A 640 -27.77 3.47 15.75
N GLY A 641 -28.93 3.18 15.15
CA GLY A 641 -30.13 4.00 15.25
C GLY A 641 -30.72 4.06 16.67
N ARG A 642 -31.45 5.13 16.99
CA ARG A 642 -32.21 5.29 18.24
C ARG A 642 -33.60 4.65 18.10
N GLY A 643 -34.04 3.96 19.17
CA GLY A 643 -35.35 3.30 19.21
C GLY A 643 -35.51 2.16 18.19
N GLY A 644 -34.40 1.62 17.66
CA GLY A 644 -34.38 0.47 16.75
C GLY A 644 -34.72 0.77 15.29
N SER A 645 -35.16 1.98 14.94
CA SER A 645 -35.62 2.28 13.57
C SER A 645 -35.26 3.67 13.05
N PHE A 646 -34.83 4.60 13.90
CA PHE A 646 -34.61 6.00 13.51
C PHE A 646 -33.14 6.41 13.66
N PHE A 647 -32.58 7.10 12.67
CA PHE A 647 -31.23 7.65 12.76
C PHE A 647 -31.16 8.95 13.57
N ARG A 648 -32.22 9.79 13.51
CA ARG A 648 -32.29 11.11 14.17
C ARG A 648 -31.15 12.06 13.78
N PRO A 649 -31.03 12.43 12.50
CA PRO A 649 -29.85 13.13 11.95
C PRO A 649 -29.58 14.50 12.59
N LYS A 650 -30.62 15.19 13.05
CA LYS A 650 -30.52 16.55 13.63
C LYS A 650 -30.35 16.56 15.16
N GLU A 651 -30.53 15.42 15.83
CA GLU A 651 -30.36 15.35 17.28
C GLU A 651 -28.86 15.41 17.63
N SER A 652 -28.54 16.08 18.73
CA SER A 652 -27.18 16.09 19.28
C SER A 652 -26.89 14.78 20.01
N ALA A 653 -25.65 14.32 19.90
CA ALA A 653 -25.18 13.23 20.75
C ALA A 653 -24.85 13.75 22.15
N THR A 654 -25.09 12.91 23.15
CA THR A 654 -24.60 13.12 24.52
C THR A 654 -23.13 12.73 24.61
N ARG A 655 -22.42 13.21 25.64
CA ARG A 655 -21.03 12.81 25.91
C ARG A 655 -20.89 11.31 26.16
N ALA A 656 -21.87 10.66 26.79
CA ALA A 656 -21.89 9.21 26.98
C ALA A 656 -21.98 8.44 25.66
N GLU A 657 -22.83 8.89 24.73
CA GLU A 657 -22.93 8.29 23.40
C GLU A 657 -21.65 8.52 22.60
N ALA A 658 -21.08 9.73 22.65
CA ALA A 658 -19.82 10.02 21.99
C ALA A 658 -18.69 9.10 22.49
N ALA A 659 -18.53 8.94 23.81
CA ALA A 659 -17.54 8.03 24.39
C ALA A 659 -17.74 6.58 23.94
N THR A 660 -18.99 6.10 23.93
CA THR A 660 -19.33 4.75 23.47
C THR A 660 -18.99 4.55 21.99
N VAL A 661 -19.27 5.54 21.15
CA VAL A 661 -18.95 5.51 19.71
C VAL A 661 -17.44 5.56 19.48
N MET A 662 -16.69 6.39 20.22
CA MET A 662 -15.23 6.43 20.13
C MET A 662 -14.60 5.10 20.53
N LEU A 663 -15.12 4.44 21.56
CA LEU A 663 -14.62 3.15 22.00
C LEU A 663 -14.80 2.08 20.90
N ARG A 664 -15.98 2.01 20.28
CA ARG A 664 -16.24 1.11 19.14
C ARG A 664 -15.38 1.44 17.94
N PHE A 665 -15.20 2.73 17.65
CA PHE A 665 -14.37 3.20 16.54
C PHE A 665 -12.90 2.81 16.74
N ALA A 666 -12.36 3.01 17.95
CA ALA A 666 -11.00 2.60 18.29
C ALA A 666 -10.82 1.09 18.16
N SER A 667 -11.78 0.28 18.62
CA SER A 667 -11.77 -1.18 18.41
C SER A 667 -11.83 -1.55 16.93
N TYR A 668 -12.73 -0.95 16.14
CA TYR A 668 -12.83 -1.21 14.70
C TYR A 668 -11.51 -0.94 13.97
N ARG A 669 -10.80 0.13 14.33
CA ARG A 669 -9.50 0.45 13.72
C ARG A 669 -8.43 -0.60 13.95
N ILE A 670 -8.45 -1.30 15.08
CA ILE A 670 -7.54 -2.40 15.39
C ILE A 670 -7.83 -3.61 14.48
N PHE A 671 -9.10 -3.87 14.15
CA PHE A 671 -9.50 -5.04 13.35
C PHE A 671 -9.55 -4.80 11.83
N ALA A 672 -9.84 -3.58 11.39
CA ALA A 672 -10.03 -3.23 9.97
C ALA A 672 -8.74 -2.76 9.27
N ASN A 673 -7.64 -2.64 10.01
CA ASN A 673 -6.33 -2.26 9.50
C ASN A 673 -5.27 -3.25 10.03
N PRO A 674 -5.34 -4.54 9.63
CA PRO A 674 -4.32 -5.54 9.98
C PRO A 674 -2.95 -5.18 9.40
#